data_AF-A0A6M8U7J8-F1
#
_entry.id   AF-A0A6M8U7J8-F1
#
_cell.length_a   1.000
_cell.length_b   1.000
_cell.length_c   1.000
_cell.angle_alpha   90.00
_cell.angle_beta   90.00
_cell.angle_gamma   90.00
#
_symmetry.space_group_name_H-M   'P 1'
#
loop_
_entity.id
_entity.type
_entity.pdbx_description
1 polymer ?
#
loop_
_entity_poly.entity_id
_entity_poly.type
_entity_poly.pdbx_seq_one_letter_code
_entity_poly.pdbx_strand_id
1 'polypeptide(L)'
;MAEKTLISGIYRDPFDVPLPDVKIIIFSQINTQDTFRQVSVRQVTASDGSYAFSLLPGAYTVEVVYPQGKHEKLGSFILDTGSPSGSLNDYLLYGENVLADPIVYNDIRKIHGSVKKFASEVSLEVETTGNAALQAAKDAVLSSQAATLAEKHAVEASSAAVEAHVSSTLAQSSLTDTKMARDEAVNARDAANIAVVSAGIMPDIATGLTKTQNGQSFSVAQGVGADSAVVTYINDKGTGRETSRIAGTALVEATKAIAVGIEQRTQGLQTQIKSTNPIEFVDKKGFLAFAIADDGKAKTPGGLQTSSVDAEQLNANMAVLSALKTDRVNIGVSQIIKPFGNWLTTEEDKSGNVIFGTRLDGTKIYLGQPLHNRAGLLNNDFFFIGDSITAFTETTSGAYNDINRNEKPCVCDQGWPQWSEALSDGVIKVAGISATGGYRADQILVTHVPRAIAASPAFCVVLAGRNNIVQNINYDKTTSDLTAIYRRLRQAGIVPVCCSMSAQSGNSPEQDSLRYQVNEFIRAYADHYHLPFVDMHEATTDPLSGEWYSSLNYDASHPTGVGAKLMGQRLVDAMRVWVKPVTARMAVNHTDPLSSNNYVTDPLFLNNAPDWITDIAGTSTFTSDPAVKGNIWRLVGGKSHITLDVKSGGRYGFGFRWKTDNGQSNNFYAIAGNDPAGTEYLAGIKRWKTASDGFGYFYREFVVSDSNTQVTLIFDASDMSVAQLGVLKITEIN
;
A
#
# COMPACT_ATOMS: atom_id res chain seq x y z
N MET A 1 75.67 -11.08 -0.23
CA MET A 1 75.87 -9.64 0.06
C MET A 1 74.82 -9.26 1.08
N ALA A 2 75.22 -8.72 2.23
CA ALA A 2 74.29 -8.30 3.27
C ALA A 2 73.38 -7.15 2.78
N GLU A 3 72.11 -7.19 3.18
CA GLU A 3 71.12 -6.16 2.82
C GLU A 3 71.46 -4.83 3.50
N LYS A 4 71.32 -3.72 2.76
CA LYS A 4 71.58 -2.37 3.28
C LYS A 4 70.29 -1.77 3.83
N THR A 5 70.36 -1.16 5.01
CA THR A 5 69.26 -0.41 5.61
C THR A 5 69.36 1.07 5.21
N LEU A 6 68.24 1.67 4.79
CA LEU A 6 68.17 3.10 4.47
C LEU A 6 67.89 3.92 5.75
N ILE A 7 68.82 4.81 6.08
CA ILE A 7 68.72 5.76 7.18
C ILE A 7 68.47 7.16 6.61
N SER A 8 67.23 7.64 6.66
CA SER A 8 66.83 8.91 6.02
C SER A 8 65.84 9.71 6.86
N GLY A 9 65.92 11.03 6.78
CA GLY A 9 65.01 11.93 7.50
C GLY A 9 65.34 13.39 7.24
N ILE A 10 64.73 14.29 8.04
CA ILE A 10 65.02 15.72 8.04
C ILE A 10 65.77 16.04 9.34
N TYR A 11 66.95 16.65 9.23
CA TYR A 11 67.71 17.13 10.39
C TYR A 11 67.15 18.48 10.84
N ARG A 12 66.76 18.58 12.11
CA ARG A 12 66.03 19.74 12.66
C ARG A 12 66.68 20.24 13.93
N ASP A 13 66.44 21.50 14.26
CA ASP A 13 66.74 22.07 15.56
C ASP A 13 65.65 21.70 16.60
N PRO A 14 65.85 22.04 17.90
CA PRO A 14 64.85 21.77 18.94
C PRO A 14 63.51 22.51 18.79
N PHE A 15 63.39 23.45 17.84
CA PHE A 15 62.18 24.20 17.53
C PHE A 15 61.48 23.68 16.26
N ASP A 16 61.85 22.47 15.83
CA ASP A 16 61.33 21.78 14.64
C ASP A 16 61.69 22.45 13.30
N VAL A 17 62.67 23.36 13.30
CA VAL A 17 63.13 24.04 12.07
C VAL A 17 64.16 23.16 11.35
N PRO A 18 63.96 22.82 10.05
CA PRO A 18 64.95 22.09 9.27
C PRO A 18 66.28 22.84 9.16
N LEU A 19 67.39 22.12 9.34
CA LEU A 19 68.74 22.67 9.29
C LEU A 19 69.45 22.27 7.99
N PRO A 20 69.54 23.18 6.99
CA PRO A 20 70.30 22.94 5.78
C PRO A 20 71.81 23.06 6.01
N ASP A 21 72.59 22.52 5.08
CA ASP A 21 74.06 22.61 5.04
C ASP A 21 74.81 22.02 6.26
N VAL A 22 74.12 21.21 7.08
CA VAL A 22 74.75 20.46 8.17
C VAL A 22 75.40 19.21 7.61
N LYS A 23 76.68 19.02 7.89
CA LYS A 23 77.43 17.83 7.46
C LYS A 23 77.32 16.73 8.50
N ILE A 24 76.58 15.68 8.17
CA ILE A 24 76.42 14.48 8.98
C ILE A 24 77.49 13.47 8.58
N ILE A 25 78.20 12.90 9.55
CA ILE A 25 79.28 11.93 9.38
C ILE A 25 78.99 10.71 10.25
N ILE A 26 78.99 9.52 9.64
CA ILE A 26 78.74 8.25 10.33
C ILE A 26 79.99 7.38 10.25
N PHE A 27 80.54 6.99 11.40
CA PHE A 27 81.74 6.16 11.53
C PHE A 27 81.39 4.74 11.98
N SER A 28 81.98 3.72 11.35
CA SER A 28 81.94 2.35 11.87
C SER A 28 82.82 2.20 13.12
N GLN A 29 82.29 1.58 14.16
CA GLN A 29 83.00 1.40 15.43
C GLN A 29 83.79 0.08 15.52
N ILE A 30 83.37 -0.94 14.78
CA ILE A 30 83.92 -2.30 14.83
C ILE A 30 84.23 -2.80 13.42
N ASN A 31 85.13 -3.78 13.32
CA ASN A 31 85.29 -4.56 12.09
C ASN A 31 84.11 -5.55 12.01
N THR A 32 83.47 -5.65 10.86
CA THR A 32 82.54 -6.72 10.50
C THR A 32 83.06 -7.46 9.28
N GLN A 33 82.36 -8.50 8.81
CA GLN A 33 82.72 -9.16 7.55
C GLN A 33 82.60 -8.22 6.33
N ASP A 34 81.83 -7.13 6.44
CA ASP A 34 81.52 -6.24 5.32
C ASP A 34 81.99 -4.78 5.53
N THR A 35 82.44 -4.38 6.72
CA THR A 35 82.98 -3.02 6.98
C THR A 35 84.17 -3.03 7.94
N PHE A 36 85.15 -2.16 7.72
CA PHE A 36 86.28 -1.97 8.62
C PHE A 36 85.98 -0.86 9.64
N ARG A 37 86.59 -0.93 10.82
CA ARG A 37 86.53 0.08 11.87
C ARG A 37 87.09 1.42 11.36
N GLN A 38 86.45 2.52 11.77
CA GLN A 38 86.77 3.92 11.41
C GLN A 38 86.53 4.30 9.93
N VAL A 39 85.82 3.48 9.17
CA VAL A 39 85.32 3.88 7.85
C VAL A 39 84.14 4.83 8.04
N SER A 40 84.11 5.94 7.29
CA SER A 40 83.05 6.93 7.39
C SER A 40 82.29 7.16 6.08
N VAL A 41 80.98 7.38 6.22
CA VAL A 41 80.14 7.98 5.18
C VAL A 41 79.71 9.37 5.65
N ARG A 42 79.57 10.30 4.71
CA ARG A 42 79.21 11.69 5.02
C ARG A 42 78.27 12.26 3.98
N GLN A 43 77.31 13.05 4.44
CA GLN A 43 76.36 13.79 3.60
C GLN A 43 76.12 15.17 4.20
N VAL A 44 75.92 16.16 3.33
CA VAL A 44 75.45 17.50 3.71
C VAL A 44 73.93 17.52 3.54
N THR A 45 73.20 18.00 4.54
CA THR A 45 71.74 18.11 4.48
C THR A 45 71.31 19.06 3.36
N ALA A 46 70.25 18.73 2.64
CA ALA A 46 69.71 19.58 1.58
C ALA A 46 69.04 20.85 2.13
N SER A 47 68.54 21.73 1.25
CA SER A 47 67.88 22.98 1.64
C SER A 47 66.65 22.80 2.53
N ASP A 48 66.02 21.63 2.47
CA ASP A 48 64.89 21.21 3.30
C ASP A 48 65.32 20.41 4.56
N GLY A 49 66.62 20.33 4.83
CA GLY A 49 67.22 19.58 5.94
C GLY A 49 67.32 18.06 5.69
N SER A 50 66.94 17.56 4.51
CA SER A 50 66.90 16.11 4.25
C SER A 50 68.29 15.45 4.16
N TYR A 51 68.38 14.19 4.61
CA TYR A 51 69.55 13.30 4.49
C TYR A 51 69.13 11.84 4.23
N ALA A 52 70.03 11.03 3.65
CA ALA A 52 69.82 9.61 3.36
C ALA A 52 71.14 8.81 3.24
N PHE A 53 71.32 7.82 4.10
CA PHE A 53 72.47 6.90 4.11
C PHE A 53 72.02 5.45 3.89
N SER A 54 72.70 4.69 3.04
CA SER A 54 72.49 3.24 2.92
C SER A 54 73.62 2.50 3.63
N LEU A 55 73.35 1.95 4.82
CA LEU A 55 74.34 1.35 5.70
C LEU A 55 74.19 -0.18 5.75
N LEU A 56 75.31 -0.88 5.91
CA LEU A 56 75.32 -2.32 6.18
C LEU A 56 75.11 -2.58 7.68
N PRO A 57 74.76 -3.81 8.11
CA PRO A 57 74.72 -4.16 9.52
C PRO A 57 76.07 -3.89 10.22
N GLY A 58 76.03 -3.31 11.42
CA GLY A 58 77.23 -2.91 12.17
C GLY A 58 76.95 -1.90 13.29
N ALA A 59 77.98 -1.59 14.08
CA ALA A 59 77.91 -0.55 15.12
C ALA A 59 78.50 0.77 14.60
N TYR A 60 77.77 1.87 14.79
CA TYR A 60 78.06 3.17 14.19
C TYR A 60 78.07 4.31 15.22
N THR A 61 78.87 5.35 14.98
CA THR A 61 78.83 6.65 15.67
C THR A 61 78.44 7.75 14.70
N VAL A 62 77.59 8.67 15.14
CA VAL A 62 77.14 9.80 14.34
C VAL A 62 77.72 11.09 14.91
N GLU A 63 78.35 11.87 14.04
CA GLU A 63 78.85 13.22 14.32
C GLU A 63 78.26 14.20 13.30
N VAL A 64 78.08 15.44 13.72
CA VAL A 64 77.63 16.54 12.87
C VAL A 64 78.58 17.71 12.93
N VAL A 65 78.74 18.36 11.79
CA VAL A 65 79.49 19.61 11.65
C VAL A 65 78.54 20.66 11.09
N TYR A 66 78.26 21.67 11.90
CA TYR A 66 77.40 22.79 11.51
C TYR A 66 78.18 23.77 10.61
N PRO A 67 77.50 24.57 9.76
CA PRO A 67 78.13 25.56 8.89
C PRO A 67 79.07 26.54 9.62
N GLN A 68 78.80 26.78 10.90
CA GLN A 68 79.60 27.66 11.77
C GLN A 68 80.90 27.01 12.29
N GLY A 69 81.21 25.78 11.86
CA GLY A 69 82.40 25.03 12.26
C GLY A 69 82.27 24.33 13.62
N LYS A 70 81.09 24.35 14.25
CA LYS A 70 80.82 23.59 15.49
C LYS A 70 80.74 22.09 15.16
N HIS A 71 81.48 21.28 15.91
CA HIS A 71 81.44 19.81 15.82
C HIS A 71 80.71 19.24 17.04
N GLU A 72 79.75 18.34 16.82
CA GLU A 72 79.03 17.64 17.88
C GLU A 72 78.93 16.15 17.58
N LYS A 73 79.14 15.31 18.60
CA LYS A 73 78.86 13.88 18.53
C LYS A 73 77.43 13.64 19.01
N LEU A 74 76.58 13.10 18.14
CA LEU A 74 75.16 12.90 18.43
C LEU A 74 74.86 11.60 19.17
N GLY A 75 75.69 10.56 18.99
CA GLY A 75 75.51 9.28 19.66
C GLY A 75 76.05 8.11 18.86
N SER A 76 75.71 6.89 19.27
CA SER A 76 76.09 5.65 18.57
C SER A 76 74.88 4.71 18.50
N PHE A 77 74.82 3.83 17.51
CA PHE A 77 73.71 2.87 17.36
C PHE A 77 74.19 1.57 16.70
N ILE A 78 73.40 0.50 16.84
CA ILE A 78 73.66 -0.81 16.21
C ILE A 78 72.59 -1.06 15.15
N LEU A 79 73.01 -1.47 13.96
CA LEU A 79 72.16 -2.00 12.91
C LEU A 79 72.34 -3.51 12.82
N ASP A 80 71.28 -4.25 13.15
CA ASP A 80 71.20 -5.70 12.96
C ASP A 80 70.73 -6.04 11.54
N THR A 81 70.94 -7.29 11.14
CA THR A 81 70.42 -7.79 9.86
C THR A 81 68.89 -7.74 9.88
N GLY A 82 68.27 -7.14 8.85
CA GLY A 82 66.82 -6.96 8.77
C GLY A 82 66.27 -5.72 9.51
N SER A 83 67.13 -4.82 10.00
CA SER A 83 66.68 -3.55 10.57
C SER A 83 65.87 -2.72 9.55
N PRO A 84 64.69 -2.17 9.93
CA PRO A 84 63.83 -1.43 9.00
C PRO A 84 64.44 -0.08 8.62
N SER A 85 64.00 0.51 7.51
CA SER A 85 64.43 1.88 7.18
C SER A 85 63.87 2.88 8.22
N GLY A 86 64.62 3.93 8.54
CA GLY A 86 64.23 4.90 9.57
C GLY A 86 65.12 6.15 9.61
N SER A 87 64.80 7.13 10.46
CA SER A 87 65.59 8.35 10.64
C SER A 87 66.73 8.16 11.64
N LEU A 88 67.73 9.05 11.65
CA LEU A 88 68.76 9.07 12.69
C LEU A 88 68.16 9.18 14.10
N ASN A 89 67.07 9.92 14.28
CA ASN A 89 66.38 10.00 15.57
C ASN A 89 65.83 8.63 15.98
N ASP A 90 65.22 7.88 15.06
CA ASP A 90 64.70 6.53 15.34
C ASP A 90 65.80 5.56 15.82
N TYR A 91 67.06 5.81 15.45
CA TYR A 91 68.20 4.97 15.83
C TYR A 91 69.04 5.51 16.99
N LEU A 92 69.16 6.83 17.12
CA LEU A 92 69.95 7.49 18.16
C LEU A 92 69.19 7.67 19.48
N LEU A 93 67.85 7.80 19.47
CA LEU A 93 67.04 7.86 20.69
C LEU A 93 67.28 6.66 21.61
N TYR A 94 67.66 5.55 21.00
CA TYR A 94 67.82 4.26 21.65
C TYR A 94 69.28 3.76 21.60
N GLY A 95 70.21 4.64 21.23
CA GLY A 95 71.62 4.32 20.99
C GLY A 95 72.53 4.43 22.22
N GLU A 96 72.06 5.07 23.29
CA GLU A 96 72.82 5.20 24.53
C GLU A 96 72.64 3.98 25.42
N ASN A 97 73.66 3.13 25.40
CA ASN A 97 73.72 1.82 26.03
C ASN A 97 73.98 1.89 27.55
N VAL A 98 73.22 2.71 28.29
CA VAL A 98 73.52 2.90 29.73
C VAL A 98 72.45 2.35 30.69
N LEU A 99 71.16 2.17 30.35
CA LEU A 99 70.17 1.79 31.39
C LEU A 99 68.97 0.89 31.01
N ALA A 100 68.94 0.14 29.90
CA ALA A 100 67.82 -0.78 29.62
C ALA A 100 68.23 -2.16 29.09
N ASP A 101 67.65 -3.20 29.68
CA ASP A 101 67.76 -4.60 29.25
C ASP A 101 67.28 -4.75 27.77
N PRO A 102 67.98 -5.52 26.91
CA PRO A 102 67.62 -5.72 25.50
C PRO A 102 66.15 -6.15 25.26
N ILE A 103 65.50 -6.79 26.24
CA ILE A 103 64.10 -7.19 26.16
C ILE A 103 63.17 -5.97 26.24
N VAL A 104 63.37 -5.11 27.24
CA VAL A 104 62.58 -3.89 27.46
C VAL A 104 62.69 -2.95 26.26
N TYR A 105 63.89 -2.92 25.67
CA TYR A 105 64.20 -2.15 24.48
C TYR A 105 63.38 -2.54 23.24
N ASN A 106 63.25 -3.85 22.97
CA ASN A 106 62.45 -4.35 21.85
C ASN A 106 60.95 -4.15 22.06
N ASP A 107 60.48 -4.19 23.31
CA ASP A 107 59.07 -3.94 23.63
C ASP A 107 58.69 -2.48 23.43
N ILE A 108 59.54 -1.53 23.85
CA ILE A 108 59.32 -0.10 23.61
C ILE A 108 59.27 0.21 22.10
N ARG A 109 60.16 -0.42 21.30
CA ARG A 109 60.16 -0.29 19.84
C ARG A 109 58.86 -0.81 19.22
N LYS A 110 58.36 -1.96 19.66
CA LYS A 110 57.07 -2.52 19.19
C LYS A 110 55.88 -1.63 19.56
N ILE A 111 55.87 -1.09 20.78
CA ILE A 111 54.82 -0.18 21.24
C ILE A 111 54.81 1.09 20.39
N HIS A 112 55.97 1.70 20.14
CA HIS A 112 56.06 2.90 19.30
C HIS A 112 55.56 2.66 17.86
N GLY A 113 55.93 1.52 17.26
CA GLY A 113 55.41 1.12 15.94
C GLY A 113 53.89 0.93 15.92
N SER A 114 53.33 0.34 16.99
CA SER A 114 51.89 0.13 17.13
C SER A 114 51.12 1.45 17.29
N VAL A 115 51.67 2.40 18.05
CA VAL A 115 51.09 3.74 18.24
C VAL A 115 51.07 4.55 16.93
N LYS A 116 52.15 4.50 16.13
CA LYS A 116 52.18 5.15 14.81
C LYS A 116 51.12 4.58 13.87
N LYS A 117 50.97 3.25 13.83
CA LYS A 117 49.97 2.59 13.01
C LYS A 117 48.55 2.99 13.43
N PHE A 118 48.26 2.94 14.73
CA PHE A 118 46.98 3.35 15.29
C PHE A 118 46.63 4.82 14.97
N ALA A 119 47.61 5.73 15.09
CA ALA A 119 47.40 7.15 14.75
C ALA A 119 47.02 7.35 13.27
N SER A 120 47.62 6.59 12.35
CA SER A 120 47.29 6.67 10.92
C SER A 120 45.91 6.12 10.58
N GLU A 121 45.47 5.06 11.26
CA GLU A 121 44.15 4.45 11.07
C GLU A 121 43.04 5.38 11.57
N VAL A 122 43.23 6.03 12.73
CA VAL A 122 42.30 7.02 13.27
C VAL A 122 42.14 8.24 12.36
N SER A 123 43.22 8.73 11.74
CA SER A 123 43.13 9.85 10.80
C SER A 123 42.29 9.51 9.56
N LEU A 124 42.42 8.29 9.02
CA LEU A 124 41.61 7.82 7.89
C LEU A 124 40.11 7.71 8.24
N GLU A 125 39.81 7.23 9.44
CA GLU A 125 38.42 7.02 9.89
C GLU A 125 37.69 8.35 10.14
N VAL A 126 38.38 9.35 10.68
CA VAL A 126 37.86 10.72 10.85
C VAL A 126 37.53 11.37 9.50
N GLU A 127 38.41 11.22 8.50
CA GLU A 127 38.19 11.76 7.15
C GLU A 127 37.01 11.07 6.45
N THR A 128 36.89 9.75 6.61
CA THR A 128 35.78 8.97 6.05
C THR A 128 34.44 9.38 6.67
N THR A 129 34.40 9.56 8.00
CA THR A 129 33.19 9.96 8.73
C THR A 129 32.78 11.39 8.40
N GLY A 130 33.74 12.31 8.27
CA GLY A 130 33.49 13.69 7.86
C GLY A 130 32.89 13.80 6.45
N ASN A 131 33.41 13.01 5.50
CA ASN A 131 32.88 12.96 4.14
C ASN A 131 31.46 12.37 4.08
N ALA A 132 31.16 11.35 4.90
CA ALA A 132 29.82 10.78 5.00
C ALA A 132 28.81 11.80 5.58
N ALA A 133 29.20 12.56 6.61
CA ALA A 133 28.36 13.62 7.17
C ALA A 133 28.11 14.77 6.16
N LEU A 134 29.13 15.14 5.39
CA LEU A 134 28.98 16.15 4.34
C LEU A 134 28.06 15.67 3.20
N GLN A 135 28.11 14.38 2.85
CA GLN A 135 27.20 13.81 1.85
C GLN A 135 25.76 13.77 2.36
N ALA A 136 25.53 13.34 3.60
CA ALA A 136 24.21 13.36 4.22
C ALA A 136 23.60 14.77 4.27
N ALA A 137 24.42 15.80 4.53
CA ALA A 137 23.97 17.19 4.50
C ALA A 137 23.56 17.65 3.09
N LYS A 138 24.28 17.23 2.04
CA LYS A 138 23.92 17.52 0.64
C LYS A 138 22.62 16.82 0.24
N ASP A 139 22.44 15.57 0.65
CA ASP A 139 21.24 14.79 0.37
C ASP A 139 20.00 15.38 1.07
N ALA A 140 20.17 15.92 2.28
CA ALA A 140 19.12 16.63 3.01
C ALA A 140 18.69 17.93 2.30
N VAL A 141 19.65 18.71 1.76
CA VAL A 141 19.35 19.93 1.00
C VAL A 141 18.60 19.60 -0.30
N LEU A 142 19.04 18.57 -1.02
CA LEU A 142 18.35 18.10 -2.23
C LEU A 142 16.93 17.62 -1.93
N SER A 143 16.75 16.90 -0.82
CA SER A 143 15.43 16.44 -0.35
C SER A 143 14.51 17.62 0.00
N SER A 144 15.04 18.66 0.64
CA SER A 144 14.29 19.89 0.93
C SER A 144 13.88 20.62 -0.36
N GLN A 145 14.76 20.73 -1.35
CA GLN A 145 14.44 21.35 -2.63
C GLN A 145 13.38 20.56 -3.41
N ALA A 146 13.43 19.22 -3.35
CA ALA A 146 12.42 18.35 -3.96
C ALA A 146 11.05 18.51 -3.29
N ALA A 147 11.00 18.65 -1.96
CA ALA A 147 9.77 18.92 -1.23
C ALA A 147 9.12 20.25 -1.64
N THR A 148 9.91 21.33 -1.76
CA THR A 148 9.42 22.64 -2.23
C THR A 148 8.88 22.59 -3.66
N LEU A 149 9.52 21.82 -4.54
CA LEU A 149 9.05 21.64 -5.92
C LEU A 149 7.75 20.84 -5.97
N ALA A 150 7.61 19.79 -5.14
CA ALA A 150 6.39 19.00 -5.02
C ALA A 150 5.21 19.84 -4.51
N GLU A 151 5.44 20.72 -3.55
CA GLU A 151 4.43 21.66 -3.05
C GLU A 151 3.93 22.60 -4.16
N LYS A 152 4.85 23.14 -4.98
CA LYS A 152 4.50 23.96 -6.15
C LYS A 152 3.66 23.18 -7.17
N HIS A 153 4.03 21.94 -7.47
CA HIS A 153 3.30 21.10 -8.41
C HIS A 153 1.90 20.73 -7.89
N ALA A 154 1.74 20.53 -6.58
CA ALA A 154 0.44 20.27 -5.97
C ALA A 154 -0.50 21.49 -6.10
N VAL A 155 0.03 22.71 -5.96
CA VAL A 155 -0.74 23.94 -6.19
C VAL A 155 -1.17 24.06 -7.66
N GLU A 156 -0.27 23.81 -8.62
CA GLU A 156 -0.58 23.86 -10.05
C GLU A 156 -1.62 22.80 -10.45
N ALA A 157 -1.53 21.59 -9.90
CA ALA A 157 -2.51 20.53 -10.12
C ALA A 157 -3.89 20.88 -9.54
N SER A 158 -3.94 21.52 -8.38
CA SER A 158 -5.18 22.03 -7.79
C SER A 158 -5.84 23.09 -8.67
N SER A 159 -5.07 24.05 -9.20
CA SER A 159 -5.58 25.04 -10.16
C SER A 159 -6.12 24.42 -11.44
N ALA A 160 -5.43 23.43 -12.01
CA ALA A 160 -5.89 22.71 -13.20
C ALA A 160 -7.21 21.92 -12.94
N ALA A 161 -7.35 21.34 -11.74
CA ALA A 161 -8.59 20.66 -11.35
C ALA A 161 -9.79 21.63 -11.23
N VAL A 162 -9.56 22.85 -10.75
CA VAL A 162 -10.59 23.91 -10.70
C VAL A 162 -11.01 24.31 -12.11
N GLU A 163 -10.08 24.50 -13.05
CA GLU A 163 -10.38 24.83 -14.45
C GLU A 163 -11.17 23.72 -15.16
N ALA A 164 -10.83 22.46 -14.89
CA ALA A 164 -11.58 21.30 -15.39
C ALA A 164 -13.02 21.26 -14.84
N HIS A 165 -13.21 21.58 -13.56
CA HIS A 165 -14.54 21.66 -12.93
C HIS A 165 -15.40 22.79 -13.52
N VAL A 166 -14.81 23.96 -13.76
CA VAL A 166 -15.48 25.09 -14.44
C VAL A 166 -15.90 24.68 -15.85
N SER A 167 -15.01 24.02 -16.61
CA SER A 167 -15.30 23.55 -17.97
C SER A 167 -16.43 22.51 -18.00
N SER A 168 -16.46 21.58 -17.04
CA SER A 168 -17.56 20.61 -16.88
C SER A 168 -18.90 21.30 -16.59
N THR A 169 -18.88 22.34 -15.75
CA THR A 169 -20.09 23.10 -15.39
C THR A 169 -20.66 23.86 -16.59
N LEU A 170 -19.78 24.47 -17.40
CA LEU A 170 -20.17 25.13 -18.66
C LEU A 170 -20.76 24.14 -19.67
N ALA A 171 -20.18 22.94 -19.80
CA ALA A 171 -20.72 21.89 -20.65
C ALA A 171 -22.13 21.44 -20.20
N GLN A 172 -22.37 21.36 -18.89
CA GLN A 172 -23.68 21.00 -18.34
C GLN A 172 -24.73 22.09 -18.54
N SER A 173 -24.33 23.37 -18.45
CA SER A 173 -25.18 24.51 -18.82
C SER A 173 -25.59 24.43 -20.30
N SER A 174 -24.62 24.23 -21.19
CA SER A 174 -24.87 24.14 -22.65
C SER A 174 -25.82 23.00 -23.00
N LEU A 175 -25.75 21.87 -22.28
CA LEU A 175 -26.66 20.73 -22.48
C LEU A 175 -28.09 21.04 -22.00
N THR A 176 -28.24 21.91 -21.01
CA THR A 176 -29.54 22.38 -20.52
C THR A 176 -30.16 23.37 -21.52
N ASP A 177 -29.38 24.32 -22.02
CA ASP A 177 -29.81 25.29 -23.04
C ASP A 177 -30.25 24.57 -24.33
N THR A 178 -29.53 23.52 -24.71
CA THR A 178 -29.88 22.69 -25.88
C THR A 178 -31.24 21.97 -25.68
N LYS A 179 -31.53 21.49 -24.48
CA LYS A 179 -32.83 20.87 -24.17
C LYS A 179 -33.97 21.90 -24.22
N MET A 180 -33.74 23.09 -23.66
CA MET A 180 -34.73 24.17 -23.70
C MET A 180 -35.04 24.60 -25.14
N ALA A 181 -34.01 24.79 -25.98
CA ALA A 181 -34.19 25.15 -27.39
C ALA A 181 -34.95 24.06 -28.18
N ARG A 182 -34.72 22.79 -27.88
CA ARG A 182 -35.47 21.67 -28.48
C ARG A 182 -36.95 21.73 -28.08
N ASP A 183 -37.26 21.95 -26.81
CA ASP A 183 -38.62 21.96 -26.31
C ASP A 183 -39.39 23.19 -26.85
N GLU A 184 -38.73 24.35 -26.99
CA GLU A 184 -39.26 25.53 -27.70
C GLU A 184 -39.57 25.24 -29.16
N ALA A 185 -38.69 24.52 -29.87
CA ALA A 185 -38.93 24.13 -31.27
C ALA A 185 -40.14 23.19 -31.43
N VAL A 186 -40.36 22.27 -30.47
CA VAL A 186 -41.55 21.40 -30.44
C VAL A 186 -42.82 22.23 -30.23
N ASN A 187 -42.80 23.18 -29.29
CA ASN A 187 -43.95 24.06 -29.04
C ASN A 187 -44.26 24.95 -30.26
N ALA A 188 -43.24 25.47 -30.94
CA ALA A 188 -43.41 26.24 -32.18
C ALA A 188 -44.01 25.41 -33.32
N ARG A 189 -43.59 24.16 -33.47
CA ARG A 189 -44.16 23.20 -34.43
C ARG A 189 -45.63 22.94 -34.14
N ASP A 190 -45.98 22.69 -32.88
CA ASP A 190 -47.36 22.38 -32.50
C ASP A 190 -48.28 23.60 -32.65
N ALA A 191 -47.78 24.81 -32.36
CA ALA A 191 -48.47 26.06 -32.66
C ALA A 191 -48.69 26.28 -34.17
N ALA A 192 -47.70 25.94 -35.01
CA ALA A 192 -47.83 26.02 -36.46
C ALA A 192 -48.88 25.02 -37.01
N ASN A 193 -48.92 23.80 -36.47
CA ASN A 193 -49.93 22.80 -36.84
C ASN A 193 -51.35 23.26 -36.50
N ILE A 194 -51.54 23.93 -35.35
CA ILE A 194 -52.83 24.50 -34.94
C ILE A 194 -53.23 25.68 -35.86
N ALA A 195 -52.26 26.50 -36.30
CA ALA A 195 -52.52 27.62 -37.21
C ALA A 195 -52.95 27.15 -38.62
N VAL A 196 -52.39 26.05 -39.13
CA VAL A 196 -52.77 25.45 -40.43
C VAL A 196 -54.22 24.96 -40.44
N VAL A 197 -54.70 24.42 -39.33
CA VAL A 197 -56.11 24.00 -39.17
C VAL A 197 -57.07 25.19 -39.13
N SER A 198 -56.57 26.39 -38.81
CA SER A 198 -57.38 27.59 -38.58
C SER A 198 -57.48 28.54 -39.79
N ALA A 199 -56.80 28.25 -40.92
CA ALA A 199 -56.56 29.22 -42.00
C ALA A 199 -57.24 28.95 -43.37
N GLY A 200 -58.39 28.26 -43.42
CA GLY A 200 -59.22 28.22 -44.65
C GLY A 200 -58.63 27.48 -45.86
N ILE A 201 -57.75 26.50 -45.62
CA ILE A 201 -57.13 25.67 -46.66
C ILE A 201 -58.15 24.60 -47.13
N MET A 202 -58.30 24.48 -48.44
CA MET A 202 -59.24 23.55 -49.09
C MET A 202 -58.61 22.15 -49.17
N PRO A 203 -59.41 21.07 -49.01
CA PRO A 203 -58.91 19.70 -49.01
C PRO A 203 -58.41 19.25 -50.40
N ASP A 204 -58.96 19.81 -51.47
CA ASP A 204 -58.55 19.54 -52.84
C ASP A 204 -58.93 20.72 -53.76
N ILE A 205 -58.42 20.67 -55.00
CA ILE A 205 -58.64 21.73 -56.00
C ILE A 205 -60.13 21.82 -56.38
N ALA A 206 -60.85 20.70 -56.46
CA ALA A 206 -62.27 20.69 -56.83
C ALA A 206 -63.14 21.41 -55.79
N THR A 207 -62.84 21.21 -54.51
CA THR A 207 -63.48 21.89 -53.38
C THR A 207 -63.14 23.38 -53.37
N GLY A 208 -61.91 23.74 -53.75
CA GLY A 208 -61.52 25.14 -53.90
C GLY A 208 -62.25 25.84 -55.05
N LEU A 209 -62.36 25.19 -56.21
CA LEU A 209 -63.05 25.73 -57.39
C LEU A 209 -64.56 25.90 -57.19
N THR A 210 -65.20 25.03 -56.40
CA THR A 210 -66.62 25.16 -56.08
C THR A 210 -66.90 26.27 -55.05
N LYS A 211 -65.94 26.57 -54.17
CA LYS A 211 -66.07 27.58 -53.13
C LYS A 211 -65.56 28.97 -53.49
N THR A 212 -64.91 29.12 -54.65
CA THR A 212 -64.36 30.40 -55.13
C THR A 212 -64.97 30.78 -56.47
N GLN A 213 -65.13 32.08 -56.72
CA GLN A 213 -65.58 32.60 -58.01
C GLN A 213 -64.40 32.85 -58.95
N ASN A 214 -64.68 33.04 -60.24
CA ASN A 214 -63.65 33.38 -61.22
C ASN A 214 -62.84 34.62 -60.78
N GLY A 215 -61.51 34.49 -60.77
CA GLY A 215 -60.56 35.51 -60.30
C GLY A 215 -60.23 35.46 -58.81
N GLN A 216 -60.85 34.58 -58.02
CA GLN A 216 -60.53 34.41 -56.60
C GLN A 216 -59.52 33.28 -56.38
N SER A 217 -58.65 33.47 -55.38
CA SER A 217 -57.64 32.49 -55.01
C SER A 217 -58.10 31.57 -53.88
N PHE A 218 -57.61 30.33 -53.87
CA PHE A 218 -57.74 29.38 -52.78
C PHE A 218 -56.47 28.55 -52.64
N SER A 219 -56.21 28.02 -51.45
CA SER A 219 -55.02 27.22 -51.16
C SER A 219 -55.39 25.78 -50.82
N VAL A 220 -54.57 24.83 -51.25
CA VAL A 220 -54.75 23.39 -51.04
C VAL A 220 -53.50 22.79 -50.38
N ALA A 221 -53.69 22.09 -49.26
CA ALA A 221 -52.60 21.34 -48.62
C ALA A 221 -52.28 20.08 -49.44
N GLN A 222 -51.00 19.79 -49.66
CA GLN A 222 -50.57 18.67 -50.52
C GLN A 222 -50.29 17.38 -49.75
N GLY A 223 -50.51 17.37 -48.43
CA GLY A 223 -50.28 16.20 -47.57
C GLY A 223 -48.83 16.04 -47.10
N VAL A 224 -48.62 15.10 -46.18
CA VAL A 224 -47.33 14.84 -45.54
C VAL A 224 -46.42 14.07 -46.52
N GLY A 225 -45.25 14.62 -46.84
CA GLY A 225 -44.26 13.99 -47.74
C GLY A 225 -44.20 14.57 -49.16
N ALA A 226 -45.03 15.57 -49.49
CA ALA A 226 -44.95 16.28 -50.76
C ALA A 226 -43.82 17.33 -50.76
N ASP A 227 -43.30 17.66 -51.95
CA ASP A 227 -42.28 18.71 -52.15
C ASP A 227 -42.81 20.13 -51.86
N SER A 228 -44.14 20.29 -51.75
CA SER A 228 -44.82 21.54 -51.40
C SER A 228 -45.78 21.30 -50.25
N ALA A 229 -45.82 22.16 -49.23
CA ALA A 229 -46.73 22.03 -48.10
C ALA A 229 -48.14 22.52 -48.47
N VAL A 230 -48.20 23.67 -49.17
CA VAL A 230 -49.44 24.32 -49.59
C VAL A 230 -49.23 24.92 -50.98
N VAL A 231 -50.21 24.73 -51.86
CA VAL A 231 -50.23 25.35 -53.19
C VAL A 231 -51.45 26.25 -53.29
N THR A 232 -51.25 27.49 -53.74
CA THR A 232 -52.31 28.46 -53.98
C THR A 232 -52.64 28.51 -55.45
N TYR A 233 -53.93 28.44 -55.74
CA TYR A 233 -54.52 28.50 -57.07
C TYR A 233 -55.40 29.74 -57.18
N ILE A 234 -55.55 30.26 -58.40
CA ILE A 234 -56.63 31.17 -58.77
C ILE A 234 -57.65 30.40 -59.60
N ASN A 235 -58.93 30.59 -59.32
CA ASN A 235 -60.01 30.02 -60.12
C ASN A 235 -60.12 30.82 -61.42
N ASP A 236 -59.63 30.29 -62.53
CA ASP A 236 -59.76 30.86 -63.86
C ASP A 236 -60.87 30.12 -64.62
N LYS A 237 -62.08 30.66 -64.53
CA LYS A 237 -63.29 30.18 -65.18
C LYS A 237 -63.55 28.68 -64.96
N GLY A 238 -63.39 28.22 -63.72
CA GLY A 238 -63.60 26.83 -63.32
C GLY A 238 -62.36 25.94 -63.43
N THR A 239 -61.19 26.49 -63.79
CA THR A 239 -59.91 25.77 -63.79
C THR A 239 -58.96 26.37 -62.75
N GLY A 240 -58.36 25.53 -61.91
CA GLY A 240 -57.40 25.98 -60.90
C GLY A 240 -56.04 26.23 -61.53
N ARG A 241 -55.61 27.49 -61.65
CA ARG A 241 -54.26 27.83 -62.11
C ARG A 241 -53.38 28.16 -60.92
N GLU A 242 -52.28 27.44 -60.76
CA GLU A 242 -51.31 27.70 -59.68
C GLU A 242 -50.73 29.11 -59.79
N THR A 243 -50.65 29.80 -58.66
CA THR A 243 -50.06 31.14 -58.56
C THR A 243 -48.87 31.19 -57.61
N SER A 244 -48.85 30.35 -56.58
CA SER A 244 -47.71 30.24 -55.67
C SER A 244 -47.71 28.89 -54.94
N ARG A 245 -46.53 28.50 -54.46
CA ARG A 245 -46.35 27.32 -53.60
C ARG A 245 -45.43 27.62 -52.44
N ILE A 246 -45.66 26.94 -51.33
CA ILE A 246 -44.79 26.93 -50.15
C ILE A 246 -44.08 25.58 -50.11
N ALA A 247 -42.75 25.61 -49.94
CA ALA A 247 -41.93 24.40 -49.86
C ALA A 247 -42.42 23.43 -48.79
N GLY A 248 -42.48 22.15 -49.14
CA GLY A 248 -42.89 21.06 -48.27
C GLY A 248 -41.73 20.47 -47.49
N THR A 249 -42.04 19.70 -46.46
CA THR A 249 -41.06 19.10 -45.56
C THR A 249 -40.04 18.23 -46.30
N ALA A 250 -40.44 17.57 -47.40
CA ALA A 250 -39.53 16.76 -48.23
C ALA A 250 -38.45 17.61 -48.90
N LEU A 251 -38.80 18.78 -49.44
CA LEU A 251 -37.85 19.70 -50.06
C LEU A 251 -36.92 20.33 -49.01
N VAL A 252 -37.45 20.66 -47.83
CA VAL A 252 -36.66 21.20 -46.72
C VAL A 252 -35.65 20.18 -46.20
N GLU A 253 -36.06 18.93 -46.00
CA GLU A 253 -35.14 17.87 -45.56
C GLU A 253 -34.11 17.50 -46.62
N ALA A 254 -34.47 17.48 -47.91
CA ALA A 254 -33.50 17.31 -48.99
C ALA A 254 -32.48 18.45 -49.03
N THR A 255 -32.92 19.69 -48.85
CA THR A 255 -32.05 20.87 -48.79
C THR A 255 -31.17 20.84 -47.54
N LYS A 256 -31.70 20.38 -46.41
CA LYS A 256 -30.95 20.21 -45.16
C LYS A 256 -29.90 19.11 -45.27
N ALA A 257 -30.19 18.00 -45.95
CA ALA A 257 -29.21 16.97 -46.26
C ALA A 257 -28.06 17.49 -47.15
N ILE A 258 -28.38 18.34 -48.12
CA ILE A 258 -27.36 19.02 -48.95
C ILE A 258 -26.55 20.02 -48.12
N ALA A 259 -27.19 20.82 -47.27
CA ALA A 259 -26.52 21.78 -46.39
C ALA A 259 -25.60 21.09 -45.37
N VAL A 260 -26.05 20.01 -44.74
CA VAL A 260 -25.23 19.15 -43.86
C VAL A 260 -24.08 18.50 -44.64
N GLY A 261 -24.31 18.08 -45.89
CA GLY A 261 -23.26 17.57 -46.75
C GLY A 261 -22.21 18.63 -47.15
N ILE A 262 -22.61 19.90 -47.29
CA ILE A 262 -21.70 21.02 -47.51
C ILE A 262 -20.94 21.35 -46.23
N GLU A 263 -21.63 21.42 -45.09
CA GLU A 263 -21.03 21.74 -43.79
C GLU A 263 -20.05 20.66 -43.33
N GLN A 264 -20.34 19.37 -43.58
CA GLN A 264 -19.38 18.27 -43.38
C GLN A 264 -18.17 18.32 -44.33
N ARG A 265 -18.31 18.93 -45.51
CA ARG A 265 -17.19 19.15 -46.45
C ARG A 265 -16.37 20.40 -46.11
N THR A 266 -16.90 21.33 -45.30
CA THR A 266 -16.25 22.61 -45.00
C THR A 266 -15.84 22.80 -43.54
N GLN A 267 -16.34 21.99 -42.60
CA GLN A 267 -15.84 21.98 -41.22
C GLN A 267 -14.42 21.38 -41.20
N GLY A 268 -13.42 22.27 -41.10
CA GLY A 268 -12.01 21.91 -41.01
C GLY A 268 -11.17 22.12 -42.28
N LEU A 269 -11.67 22.83 -43.30
CA LEU A 269 -10.84 23.25 -44.44
C LEU A 269 -9.80 24.30 -43.99
N GLN A 270 -8.67 23.85 -43.45
CA GLN A 270 -7.39 24.43 -43.83
C GLN A 270 -6.86 23.60 -45.00
N THR A 271 -7.18 24.01 -46.22
CA THR A 271 -6.54 23.44 -47.41
C THR A 271 -5.10 23.95 -47.48
N GLN A 272 -4.18 23.28 -46.82
CA GLN A 272 -2.76 23.44 -47.11
C GLN A 272 -2.30 22.26 -47.94
N ILE A 273 -1.74 22.57 -49.11
CA ILE A 273 -1.33 21.58 -50.13
C ILE A 273 -0.05 20.85 -49.70
N LYS A 274 0.59 21.28 -48.60
CA LYS A 274 1.78 20.68 -47.98
C LYS A 274 1.70 20.78 -46.46
N SER A 275 2.17 19.73 -45.77
CA SER A 275 2.41 19.70 -44.33
C SER A 275 3.29 20.88 -43.91
N THR A 276 2.92 21.59 -42.84
CA THR A 276 3.77 22.65 -42.24
C THR A 276 4.57 22.13 -41.06
N ASN A 277 4.32 20.89 -40.64
CA ASN A 277 5.07 20.23 -39.59
C ASN A 277 5.95 19.10 -40.18
N PRO A 278 7.13 18.83 -39.59
CA PRO A 278 8.03 17.75 -39.99
C PRO A 278 7.35 16.38 -40.07
N ILE A 279 6.42 16.10 -39.15
CA ILE A 279 5.64 14.85 -39.10
C ILE A 279 4.19 15.21 -38.79
N GLU A 280 3.26 14.71 -39.61
CA GLU A 280 1.82 14.83 -39.39
C GLU A 280 1.15 13.46 -39.56
N PHE A 281 0.30 13.09 -38.61
CA PHE A 281 -0.58 11.94 -38.69
C PHE A 281 -2.01 12.46 -38.85
N VAL A 282 -2.57 12.21 -40.03
CA VAL A 282 -3.95 12.54 -40.37
C VAL A 282 -4.78 11.26 -40.46
N ASP A 283 -6.05 11.34 -40.07
CA ASP A 283 -6.97 10.24 -40.26
C ASP A 283 -7.32 10.04 -41.75
N LYS A 284 -8.10 8.99 -42.06
CA LYS A 284 -8.53 8.69 -43.44
C LYS A 284 -9.41 9.78 -44.06
N LYS A 285 -9.90 10.74 -43.28
CA LYS A 285 -10.70 11.88 -43.70
C LYS A 285 -9.89 13.18 -43.75
N GLY A 286 -8.60 13.15 -43.43
CA GLY A 286 -7.70 14.30 -43.46
C GLY A 286 -7.68 15.13 -42.17
N PHE A 287 -8.31 14.67 -41.08
CA PHE A 287 -8.25 15.36 -39.80
C PHE A 287 -6.92 15.09 -39.11
N LEU A 288 -6.25 16.16 -38.64
CA LEU A 288 -5.04 16.03 -37.86
C LEU A 288 -5.33 15.27 -36.57
N ALA A 289 -4.64 14.17 -36.32
CA ALA A 289 -4.66 13.48 -35.03
C ALA A 289 -3.49 13.94 -34.15
N PHE A 290 -2.33 14.16 -34.77
CA PHE A 290 -1.08 14.49 -34.09
C PHE A 290 -0.05 15.05 -35.09
N ALA A 291 0.70 16.07 -34.68
CA ALA A 291 1.84 16.61 -35.43
C ALA A 291 3.07 16.80 -34.52
N ILE A 292 4.27 16.69 -35.07
CA ILE A 292 5.51 17.16 -34.42
C ILE A 292 5.97 18.40 -35.15
N ALA A 293 6.01 19.54 -34.45
CA ALA A 293 6.43 20.82 -35.00
C ALA A 293 7.96 20.92 -35.14
N ASP A 294 8.42 21.95 -35.84
CA ASP A 294 9.85 22.20 -36.07
C ASP A 294 10.68 22.34 -34.77
N ASP A 295 10.03 22.69 -33.66
CA ASP A 295 10.65 22.81 -32.33
C ASP A 295 10.61 21.49 -31.52
N GLY A 296 10.24 20.38 -32.15
CA GLY A 296 10.20 19.04 -31.54
C GLY A 296 9.01 18.82 -30.60
N LYS A 297 8.07 19.76 -30.51
CA LYS A 297 6.87 19.61 -29.68
C LYS A 297 5.78 18.86 -30.42
N ALA A 298 5.16 17.92 -29.71
CA ALA A 298 3.94 17.28 -30.17
C ALA A 298 2.75 18.23 -30.02
N LYS A 299 1.97 18.38 -31.08
CA LYS A 299 0.73 19.14 -31.17
C LYS A 299 -0.44 18.18 -31.41
N THR A 300 -1.51 18.32 -30.64
CA THR A 300 -2.78 17.62 -30.88
C THR A 300 -3.90 18.60 -31.23
N PRO A 301 -5.02 18.13 -31.80
CA PRO A 301 -6.23 18.92 -31.91
C PRO A 301 -6.65 19.50 -30.56
N GLY A 302 -7.04 20.78 -30.54
CA GLY A 302 -7.41 21.49 -29.31
C GLY A 302 -6.29 22.28 -28.63
N GLY A 303 -5.07 22.32 -29.20
CA GLY A 303 -4.02 23.26 -28.78
C GLY A 303 -3.11 22.79 -27.64
N LEU A 304 -3.21 21.52 -27.22
CA LEU A 304 -2.28 20.91 -26.27
C LEU A 304 -0.89 20.73 -26.91
N GLN A 305 0.16 21.15 -26.18
CA GLN A 305 1.56 21.02 -26.58
C GLN A 305 2.37 20.31 -25.48
N THR A 306 3.26 19.40 -25.86
CA THR A 306 4.19 18.74 -24.92
C THR A 306 5.44 19.58 -24.67
N SER A 307 6.16 19.31 -23.57
CA SER A 307 7.54 19.77 -23.40
C SER A 307 8.45 19.19 -24.49
N SER A 308 9.47 19.94 -24.91
CA SER A 308 10.34 19.61 -26.06
C SER A 308 11.09 18.29 -25.85
N VAL A 309 11.02 17.39 -26.82
CA VAL A 309 11.87 16.19 -26.88
C VAL A 309 13.21 16.60 -27.52
N ASP A 310 14.31 16.18 -26.91
CA ASP A 310 15.67 16.55 -27.34
C ASP A 310 15.96 16.05 -28.76
N ALA A 311 16.29 16.97 -29.67
CA ALA A 311 16.34 16.73 -31.12
C ALA A 311 17.39 15.68 -31.53
N GLU A 312 18.40 15.44 -30.69
CA GLU A 312 19.44 14.42 -30.92
C GLU A 312 18.90 12.99 -30.83
N GLN A 313 17.93 12.70 -29.95
CA GLN A 313 17.32 11.37 -29.85
C GLN A 313 16.41 11.05 -31.05
N LEU A 314 15.85 12.07 -31.70
CA LEU A 314 14.98 11.88 -32.86
C LEU A 314 15.78 11.46 -34.11
N ASN A 315 16.97 12.05 -34.32
CA ASN A 315 17.82 11.74 -35.47
C ASN A 315 18.35 10.30 -35.47
N ALA A 316 18.64 9.72 -34.30
CA ALA A 316 19.07 8.33 -34.19
C ALA A 316 17.95 7.33 -34.57
N ASN A 317 16.70 7.67 -34.30
CA ASN A 317 15.54 6.84 -34.64
C ASN A 317 15.07 7.02 -36.10
N MET A 318 15.41 8.14 -36.75
CA MET A 318 15.09 8.41 -38.15
C MET A 318 15.83 7.51 -39.15
N ALA A 319 17.03 7.04 -38.80
CA ALA A 319 17.74 6.04 -39.62
C ALA A 319 16.96 4.71 -39.70
N VAL A 320 16.31 4.32 -38.60
CA VAL A 320 15.49 3.09 -38.49
C VAL A 320 14.18 3.24 -39.27
N LEU A 321 13.56 4.43 -39.25
CA LEU A 321 12.33 4.71 -40.00
C LEU A 321 12.53 4.78 -41.52
N SER A 322 13.72 5.17 -41.99
CA SER A 322 14.04 5.18 -43.42
C SER A 322 14.07 3.77 -44.05
N ALA A 323 14.28 2.74 -43.23
CA ALA A 323 14.29 1.33 -43.65
C ALA A 323 12.88 0.70 -43.77
N LEU A 324 11.81 1.39 -43.34
CA LEU A 324 10.44 0.87 -43.30
C LEU A 324 9.61 1.14 -44.58
N LYS A 325 10.24 1.41 -45.73
CA LYS A 325 9.58 1.58 -47.04
C LYS A 325 9.07 0.26 -47.67
N THR A 326 8.33 -0.54 -46.91
CA THR A 326 7.63 -1.72 -47.46
C THR A 326 6.17 -1.73 -47.00
N ASP A 327 5.27 -1.96 -47.96
CA ASP A 327 3.83 -1.61 -47.94
C ASP A 327 2.95 -2.24 -46.85
N ARG A 328 3.46 -3.07 -45.94
CA ARG A 328 2.69 -3.55 -44.78
C ARG A 328 3.61 -3.86 -43.60
N VAL A 329 3.51 -3.05 -42.55
CA VAL A 329 3.94 -3.46 -41.21
C VAL A 329 2.72 -4.02 -40.48
N ASN A 330 2.63 -5.34 -40.39
CA ASN A 330 1.77 -5.97 -39.39
C ASN A 330 2.45 -5.76 -38.03
N ILE A 331 2.13 -4.66 -37.36
CA ILE A 331 2.49 -4.49 -35.96
C ILE A 331 1.53 -5.39 -35.18
N GLY A 332 1.97 -6.63 -34.92
CA GLY A 332 1.32 -7.48 -33.95
C GLY A 332 1.22 -6.71 -32.63
N VAL A 333 0.06 -6.80 -31.98
CA VAL A 333 -0.27 -6.12 -30.71
C VAL A 333 0.78 -6.36 -29.60
N SER A 334 1.65 -7.35 -29.78
CA SER A 334 2.81 -7.67 -28.92
C SER A 334 3.99 -6.68 -28.98
N GLN A 335 3.99 -5.65 -29.84
CA GLN A 335 5.13 -4.72 -29.97
C GLN A 335 4.86 -3.27 -29.54
N ILE A 336 3.63 -2.90 -29.21
CA ILE A 336 3.28 -1.52 -28.81
C ILE A 336 3.54 -1.27 -27.32
N ILE A 337 3.49 -2.32 -26.50
CA ILE A 337 3.85 -2.26 -25.07
C ILE A 337 4.78 -3.45 -24.84
N LYS A 338 6.10 -3.22 -24.91
CA LYS A 338 7.02 -4.18 -24.28
C LYS A 338 6.90 -3.94 -22.78
N PRO A 339 6.51 -4.95 -21.98
CA PRO A 339 6.53 -4.80 -20.54
C PRO A 339 7.91 -4.36 -20.08
N PHE A 340 7.98 -3.30 -19.28
CA PHE A 340 9.21 -2.95 -18.58
C PHE A 340 9.25 -3.80 -17.31
N GLY A 341 9.81 -5.01 -17.42
CA GLY A 341 9.73 -6.01 -16.36
C GLY A 341 8.28 -6.42 -16.06
N ASN A 342 7.80 -6.14 -14.84
CA ASN A 342 6.46 -6.51 -14.37
C ASN A 342 5.37 -5.45 -14.66
N TRP A 343 5.66 -4.46 -15.51
CA TRP A 343 4.78 -3.32 -15.74
C TRP A 343 4.31 -3.22 -17.19
N LEU A 344 3.00 -2.98 -17.38
CA LEU A 344 2.40 -2.56 -18.65
C LEU A 344 2.73 -1.10 -18.96
N THR A 345 2.71 -0.23 -17.95
CA THR A 345 3.10 1.19 -18.08
C THR A 345 3.54 1.71 -16.73
N THR A 346 4.51 2.61 -16.69
CA THR A 346 4.93 3.32 -15.47
C THR A 346 5.15 4.80 -15.77
N GLU A 347 4.93 5.60 -14.75
CA GLU A 347 5.42 6.95 -14.55
C GLU A 347 6.40 6.85 -13.38
N GLU A 348 7.65 7.22 -13.61
CA GLU A 348 8.74 7.09 -12.64
C GLU A 348 9.28 8.47 -12.28
N ASP A 349 9.74 8.62 -11.04
CA ASP A 349 10.51 9.79 -10.64
C ASP A 349 11.92 9.76 -11.26
N LYS A 350 12.69 10.84 -11.07
CA LYS A 350 14.07 10.95 -11.58
C LYS A 350 15.03 9.90 -11.01
N SER A 351 14.64 9.23 -9.93
CA SER A 351 15.40 8.18 -9.26
C SER A 351 14.96 6.77 -9.68
N GLY A 352 13.98 6.66 -10.60
CA GLY A 352 13.42 5.39 -11.07
C GLY A 352 12.35 4.79 -10.16
N ASN A 353 11.81 5.52 -9.19
CA ASN A 353 10.71 5.04 -8.36
C ASN A 353 9.39 5.20 -9.09
N VAL A 354 8.56 4.16 -9.11
CA VAL A 354 7.24 4.21 -9.76
C VAL A 354 6.26 5.10 -8.98
N ILE A 355 5.95 6.27 -9.55
CA ILE A 355 4.95 7.23 -9.07
C ILE A 355 3.55 6.75 -9.43
N PHE A 356 3.34 6.29 -10.66
CA PHE A 356 2.09 5.70 -11.10
C PHE A 356 2.40 4.55 -12.06
N GLY A 357 1.64 3.47 -12.05
CA GLY A 357 1.91 2.38 -12.97
C GLY A 357 0.79 1.40 -13.10
N THR A 358 0.82 0.58 -14.15
CA THR A 358 -0.07 -0.56 -14.32
C THR A 358 0.80 -1.80 -14.39
N ARG A 359 0.62 -2.73 -13.47
CA ARG A 359 1.29 -4.04 -13.52
C ARG A 359 0.73 -4.89 -14.66
N LEU A 360 1.44 -5.95 -15.03
CA LEU A 360 1.00 -6.92 -16.05
C LEU A 360 -0.39 -7.52 -15.78
N ASP A 361 -0.79 -7.63 -14.52
CA ASP A 361 -2.10 -8.11 -14.09
C ASP A 361 -3.21 -7.04 -14.17
N GLY A 362 -2.91 -5.83 -14.67
CA GLY A 362 -3.84 -4.71 -14.75
C GLY A 362 -3.94 -3.86 -13.48
N THR A 363 -3.26 -4.24 -12.39
CA THR A 363 -3.28 -3.50 -11.13
C THR A 363 -2.66 -2.12 -11.32
N LYS A 364 -3.43 -1.08 -11.02
CA LYS A 364 -2.94 0.29 -10.98
C LYS A 364 -2.13 0.49 -9.70
N ILE A 365 -1.04 1.23 -9.76
CA ILE A 365 -0.16 1.55 -8.64
C ILE A 365 -0.01 3.07 -8.61
N TYR A 366 -0.03 3.67 -7.42
CA TYR A 366 0.29 5.07 -7.15
C TYR A 366 1.23 5.12 -5.93
N LEU A 367 2.36 5.81 -6.08
CA LEU A 367 3.44 5.93 -5.09
C LEU A 367 3.86 4.57 -4.50
N GLY A 368 4.04 3.58 -5.37
CA GLY A 368 4.40 2.20 -4.99
C GLY A 368 3.28 1.40 -4.30
N GLN A 369 2.06 1.92 -4.22
CA GLN A 369 0.90 1.24 -3.62
C GLN A 369 -0.19 0.95 -4.65
N PRO A 370 -0.83 -0.23 -4.62
CA PRO A 370 -1.93 -0.49 -5.52
C PRO A 370 -3.08 0.51 -5.34
N LEU A 371 -3.47 1.15 -6.44
CA LEU A 371 -4.76 1.80 -6.55
C LEU A 371 -5.80 0.71 -6.72
N HIS A 372 -6.68 0.63 -5.73
CA HIS A 372 -7.86 -0.20 -5.82
C HIS A 372 -8.97 0.60 -6.49
N ASN A 373 -9.05 0.51 -7.81
CA ASN A 373 -10.26 0.83 -8.55
C ASN A 373 -11.33 -0.26 -8.26
N ARG A 374 -11.73 -0.35 -6.99
CA ARG A 374 -12.86 -1.17 -6.53
C ARG A 374 -14.11 -0.30 -6.67
N ALA A 375 -14.94 -0.60 -7.66
CA ALA A 375 -16.23 0.06 -7.84
C ALA A 375 -17.20 -0.39 -6.72
N GLY A 376 -17.22 0.34 -5.61
CA GLY A 376 -18.17 0.13 -4.51
C GLY A 376 -17.53 0.13 -3.12
N LEU A 377 -18.38 0.17 -2.10
CA LEU A 377 -17.96 0.04 -0.71
C LEU A 377 -17.17 -1.30 -0.51
N LEU A 378 -16.31 -1.41 0.50
CA LEU A 378 -15.53 -2.64 0.77
C LEU A 378 -16.40 -3.78 1.34
N ASN A 379 -16.05 -5.04 1.10
CA ASN A 379 -16.66 -6.13 1.88
C ASN A 379 -16.26 -5.98 3.35
N ASN A 380 -17.13 -6.42 4.26
CA ASN A 380 -16.86 -6.28 5.70
C ASN A 380 -16.14 -7.52 6.25
N ASP A 381 -15.22 -8.08 5.48
CA ASP A 381 -14.39 -9.21 5.85
C ASP A 381 -13.10 -8.74 6.51
N PHE A 382 -12.91 -9.20 7.75
CA PHE A 382 -11.81 -8.82 8.62
C PHE A 382 -10.95 -10.03 8.93
N PHE A 383 -9.65 -9.88 8.73
CA PHE A 383 -8.66 -10.86 9.15
C PHE A 383 -7.82 -10.30 10.31
N PHE A 384 -7.62 -11.09 11.35
CA PHE A 384 -6.95 -10.63 12.56
C PHE A 384 -5.56 -11.24 12.65
N ILE A 385 -4.56 -10.40 12.84
CA ILE A 385 -3.19 -10.82 13.13
C ILE A 385 -2.72 -10.21 14.44
N GLY A 386 -1.97 -10.99 15.21
CA GLY A 386 -1.45 -10.49 16.47
C GLY A 386 -0.70 -11.53 17.29
N ASP A 387 -0.53 -11.21 18.55
CA ASP A 387 0.16 -12.03 19.54
C ASP A 387 -0.82 -12.86 20.41
N SER A 388 -0.45 -13.15 21.66
CA SER A 388 -1.29 -13.90 22.59
C SER A 388 -2.63 -13.23 22.83
N ILE A 389 -2.73 -11.90 22.87
CA ILE A 389 -4.00 -11.21 23.13
C ILE A 389 -5.02 -11.51 22.03
N THR A 390 -4.56 -11.63 20.78
CA THR A 390 -5.43 -12.03 19.64
C THR A 390 -5.63 -13.55 19.59
N ALA A 391 -4.58 -14.33 19.91
CA ALA A 391 -4.66 -15.79 19.93
C ALA A 391 -5.63 -16.32 21.00
N PHE A 392 -5.94 -15.52 22.03
CA PHE A 392 -6.93 -15.85 23.06
C PHE A 392 -8.37 -16.01 22.53
N THR A 393 -8.58 -15.73 21.25
CA THR A 393 -9.82 -16.06 20.54
C THR A 393 -9.99 -17.53 20.26
N GLU A 394 -8.89 -18.25 20.05
CA GLU A 394 -8.93 -19.68 19.76
C GLU A 394 -9.19 -20.44 21.05
N THR A 395 -10.11 -21.39 21.00
CA THR A 395 -10.41 -22.29 22.13
C THR A 395 -9.18 -23.07 22.62
N THR A 396 -8.08 -23.10 21.88
CA THR A 396 -6.84 -23.80 22.24
C THR A 396 -5.83 -22.97 23.05
N SER A 397 -6.09 -21.68 23.29
CA SER A 397 -5.10 -20.78 23.92
C SER A 397 -5.16 -20.75 25.46
N GLY A 398 -4.01 -21.05 26.09
CA GLY A 398 -3.48 -20.47 27.34
C GLY A 398 -4.28 -20.50 28.65
N ALA A 399 -5.55 -20.09 28.67
CA ALA A 399 -6.35 -19.94 29.89
C ALA A 399 -6.97 -21.27 30.38
N TYR A 400 -6.84 -22.34 29.59
CA TYR A 400 -7.37 -23.67 29.90
C TYR A 400 -6.23 -24.68 29.95
N ASN A 401 -6.16 -25.44 31.04
CA ASN A 401 -5.08 -26.38 31.41
C ASN A 401 -4.91 -27.59 30.47
N ASP A 402 -5.22 -27.47 29.18
CA ASP A 402 -5.17 -28.58 28.23
C ASP A 402 -4.58 -28.13 26.89
N ILE A 403 -3.25 -28.07 26.86
CA ILE A 403 -2.43 -27.70 25.69
C ILE A 403 -2.57 -28.67 24.50
N ASN A 404 -3.33 -29.77 24.65
CA ASN A 404 -3.46 -30.83 23.65
C ASN A 404 -4.83 -30.89 22.94
N ARG A 405 -5.80 -30.02 23.27
CA ARG A 405 -7.08 -29.98 22.56
C ARG A 405 -7.01 -29.05 21.35
N ASN A 406 -7.18 -29.61 20.14
CA ASN A 406 -7.36 -28.83 18.93
C ASN A 406 -8.86 -28.68 18.62
N GLU A 407 -9.45 -27.59 19.12
CA GLU A 407 -10.87 -27.25 18.87
C GLU A 407 -11.03 -26.17 17.79
N LYS A 408 -9.99 -25.90 17.01
CA LYS A 408 -10.05 -24.94 15.90
C LYS A 408 -11.01 -25.46 14.82
N PRO A 409 -11.82 -24.58 14.21
CA PRO A 409 -11.80 -23.12 14.31
C PRO A 409 -12.83 -22.52 15.30
N CYS A 410 -13.29 -23.26 16.32
CA CYS A 410 -14.22 -22.71 17.32
C CYS A 410 -13.57 -21.62 18.19
N VAL A 411 -14.38 -20.65 18.60
CA VAL A 411 -13.96 -19.45 19.34
C VAL A 411 -14.58 -19.42 20.75
N CYS A 412 -13.97 -18.67 21.66
CA CYS A 412 -14.45 -18.48 23.04
C CYS A 412 -14.67 -17.00 23.40
N ASP A 413 -15.15 -16.76 24.62
CA ASP A 413 -15.49 -15.43 25.13
C ASP A 413 -14.29 -14.54 25.41
N GLN A 414 -13.06 -15.06 25.44
CA GLN A 414 -11.84 -14.25 25.52
C GLN A 414 -11.38 -13.71 24.15
N GLY A 415 -12.07 -14.12 23.09
CA GLY A 415 -11.82 -13.65 21.74
C GLY A 415 -12.44 -12.29 21.44
N TRP A 416 -11.67 -11.23 21.61
CA TRP A 416 -12.10 -9.88 21.24
C TRP A 416 -12.52 -9.72 19.75
N PRO A 417 -11.93 -10.43 18.76
CA PRO A 417 -12.45 -10.45 17.39
C PRO A 417 -13.88 -10.99 17.33
N GLN A 418 -14.18 -12.05 18.08
CA GLN A 418 -15.52 -12.64 18.07
C GLN A 418 -16.55 -11.70 18.72
N TRP A 419 -16.17 -10.99 19.78
CA TRP A 419 -17.02 -9.94 20.34
C TRP A 419 -17.32 -8.83 19.34
N SER A 420 -16.36 -8.44 18.50
CA SER A 420 -16.61 -7.41 17.48
C SER A 420 -17.66 -7.85 16.44
N GLU A 421 -17.67 -9.12 16.03
CA GLU A 421 -18.71 -9.68 15.15
C GLU A 421 -20.07 -9.72 15.86
N ALA A 422 -20.09 -10.18 17.12
CA ALA A 422 -21.31 -10.29 17.91
C ALA A 422 -21.95 -8.92 18.14
N LEU A 423 -21.18 -7.93 18.57
CA LEU A 423 -21.64 -6.58 18.94
C LEU A 423 -22.00 -5.72 17.73
N SER A 424 -21.41 -6.01 16.55
CA SER A 424 -21.75 -5.33 15.30
C SER A 424 -22.92 -5.97 14.55
N ASP A 425 -23.60 -6.95 15.16
CA ASP A 425 -24.69 -7.71 14.54
C ASP A 425 -24.30 -8.39 13.22
N GLY A 426 -23.05 -8.87 13.15
CA GLY A 426 -22.49 -9.47 11.95
C GLY A 426 -22.14 -8.49 10.83
N VAL A 427 -22.13 -7.18 11.09
CA VAL A 427 -21.56 -6.20 10.15
C VAL A 427 -20.08 -6.50 9.96
N ILE A 428 -19.30 -6.63 11.04
CA ILE A 428 -17.92 -7.12 10.99
C ILE A 428 -17.97 -8.64 10.86
N LYS A 429 -17.45 -9.18 9.74
CA LYS A 429 -17.33 -10.62 9.52
C LYS A 429 -15.91 -11.04 9.75
N VAL A 430 -15.68 -11.88 10.74
CA VAL A 430 -14.32 -12.39 11.00
C VAL A 430 -14.02 -13.50 10.01
N ALA A 431 -13.27 -13.17 8.97
CA ALA A 431 -12.91 -14.09 7.87
C ALA A 431 -11.75 -15.02 8.25
N GLY A 432 -10.94 -14.65 9.24
CA GLY A 432 -9.88 -15.49 9.75
C GLY A 432 -9.05 -14.84 10.84
N ILE A 433 -8.31 -15.67 11.56
CA ILE A 433 -7.42 -15.25 12.64
C ILE A 433 -6.11 -16.01 12.47
N SER A 434 -5.00 -15.28 12.51
CA SER A 434 -3.67 -15.87 12.59
C SER A 434 -2.86 -15.12 13.64
N ALA A 435 -2.78 -15.70 14.82
CA ALA A 435 -2.06 -15.12 15.94
C ALA A 435 -1.26 -16.18 16.70
N THR A 436 -0.21 -15.78 17.42
CA THR A 436 0.60 -16.72 18.20
C THR A 436 1.12 -16.05 19.46
N GLY A 437 0.99 -16.76 20.59
CA GLY A 437 1.44 -16.24 21.88
C GLY A 437 2.94 -15.96 21.92
N GLY A 438 3.32 -14.85 22.57
CA GLY A 438 4.71 -14.43 22.70
C GLY A 438 5.34 -13.81 21.45
N TYR A 439 4.61 -13.74 20.32
CA TYR A 439 5.16 -13.20 19.09
C TYR A 439 5.33 -11.68 19.15
N ARG A 440 6.52 -11.23 18.76
CA ARG A 440 6.85 -9.84 18.48
C ARG A 440 6.42 -9.42 17.07
N ALA A 441 6.47 -8.12 16.78
CA ALA A 441 6.12 -7.56 15.48
C ALA A 441 6.92 -8.18 14.32
N ASP A 442 8.22 -8.44 14.47
CA ASP A 442 9.03 -9.12 13.44
C ASP A 442 8.55 -10.54 13.14
N GLN A 443 8.10 -11.28 14.16
CA GLN A 443 7.59 -12.64 14.00
C GLN A 443 6.19 -12.66 13.39
N ILE A 444 5.34 -11.71 13.77
CA ILE A 444 4.01 -11.48 13.16
C ILE A 444 4.17 -11.13 11.67
N LEU A 445 5.13 -10.27 11.34
CA LEU A 445 5.46 -9.89 9.95
C LEU A 445 5.81 -11.10 9.09
N VAL A 446 6.62 -12.03 9.61
CA VAL A 446 7.06 -13.21 8.85
C VAL A 446 5.98 -14.29 8.80
N THR A 447 5.18 -14.45 9.85
CA THR A 447 4.29 -15.61 9.99
C THR A 447 2.83 -15.34 9.65
N HIS A 448 2.30 -14.19 10.07
CA HIS A 448 0.87 -13.92 10.03
C HIS A 448 0.48 -12.99 8.88
N VAL A 449 1.34 -12.04 8.51
CA VAL A 449 1.08 -11.18 7.34
C VAL A 449 0.93 -11.98 6.04
N PRO A 450 1.76 -13.01 5.73
CA PRO A 450 1.54 -13.82 4.54
C PRO A 450 0.20 -14.56 4.53
N ARG A 451 -0.30 -14.97 5.70
CA ARG A 451 -1.61 -15.63 5.83
C ARG A 451 -2.77 -14.66 5.61
N ALA A 452 -2.67 -13.44 6.15
CA ALA A 452 -3.65 -12.39 5.86
C ALA A 452 -3.68 -12.05 4.36
N ILE A 453 -2.51 -11.96 3.72
CA ILE A 453 -2.41 -11.73 2.27
C ILE A 453 -3.04 -12.87 1.47
N ALA A 454 -2.78 -14.13 1.86
CA ALA A 454 -3.36 -15.30 1.21
C ALA A 454 -4.90 -15.34 1.37
N ALA A 455 -5.43 -14.89 2.50
CA ALA A 455 -6.87 -14.78 2.73
C ALA A 455 -7.53 -13.61 1.99
N SER A 456 -6.75 -12.61 1.57
CA SER A 456 -7.19 -11.44 0.81
C SER A 456 -8.45 -10.72 1.36
N PRO A 457 -8.53 -10.42 2.68
CA PRO A 457 -9.65 -9.71 3.27
C PRO A 457 -9.70 -8.24 2.79
N ALA A 458 -10.82 -7.54 2.99
CA ALA A 458 -10.83 -6.09 2.85
C ALA A 458 -9.99 -5.39 3.94
N PHE A 459 -10.14 -5.84 5.20
CA PHE A 459 -9.47 -5.25 6.35
C PHE A 459 -8.59 -6.29 7.06
N CYS A 460 -7.41 -5.86 7.50
CA CYS A 460 -6.59 -6.66 8.42
C CYS A 460 -6.32 -5.89 9.70
N VAL A 461 -6.82 -6.44 10.81
CA VAL A 461 -6.67 -5.87 12.14
C VAL A 461 -5.35 -6.32 12.75
N VAL A 462 -4.54 -5.35 13.15
CA VAL A 462 -3.17 -5.59 13.62
C VAL A 462 -3.06 -5.15 15.08
N LEU A 463 -2.98 -6.11 15.98
CA LEU A 463 -2.67 -5.88 17.39
C LEU A 463 -1.29 -6.51 17.69
N ALA A 464 -0.27 -5.67 17.79
CA ALA A 464 1.12 -6.09 17.97
C ALA A 464 1.90 -5.10 18.84
N GLY A 465 3.05 -5.53 19.34
CA GLY A 465 4.00 -4.69 20.07
C GLY A 465 4.18 -5.06 21.54
N ARG A 466 3.19 -5.69 22.21
CA ARG A 466 3.31 -6.10 23.62
C ARG A 466 4.60 -6.90 23.88
N ASN A 467 4.84 -7.91 23.06
CA ASN A 467 6.03 -8.76 23.20
C ASN A 467 7.33 -8.04 22.86
N ASN A 468 7.30 -6.99 22.04
CA ASN A 468 8.47 -6.14 21.82
C ASN A 468 8.86 -5.43 23.12
N ILE A 469 7.89 -4.85 23.83
CA ILE A 469 8.13 -4.10 25.07
C ILE A 469 8.67 -5.01 26.18
N VAL A 470 7.99 -6.12 26.47
CA VAL A 470 8.39 -7.01 27.59
C VAL A 470 9.70 -7.75 27.31
N GLN A 471 10.09 -7.92 26.05
CA GLN A 471 11.37 -8.50 25.64
C GLN A 471 12.45 -7.42 25.40
N ASN A 472 12.19 -6.17 25.80
CA ASN A 472 13.12 -5.04 25.71
C ASN A 472 13.65 -4.76 24.29
N ILE A 473 12.80 -4.95 23.27
CA ILE A 473 13.09 -4.50 21.91
C ILE A 473 12.89 -2.99 21.85
N ASN A 474 13.88 -2.27 21.34
CA ASN A 474 13.86 -0.82 21.31
C ASN A 474 12.77 -0.23 20.37
N TYR A 475 12.58 1.07 20.50
CA TYR A 475 11.59 1.84 19.73
C TYR A 475 11.80 1.68 18.22
N ASP A 476 13.00 1.94 17.71
CA ASP A 476 13.31 1.95 16.28
C ASP A 476 13.01 0.60 15.60
N LYS A 477 13.40 -0.51 16.24
CA LYS A 477 13.12 -1.83 15.68
C LYS A 477 11.63 -2.13 15.70
N THR A 478 10.94 -1.80 16.80
CA THR A 478 9.51 -2.05 16.95
C THR A 478 8.68 -1.27 15.92
N THR A 479 8.97 0.01 15.73
CA THR A 479 8.25 0.86 14.77
C THR A 479 8.60 0.52 13.32
N SER A 480 9.85 0.10 13.04
CA SER A 480 10.25 -0.42 11.73
C SER A 480 9.50 -1.70 11.36
N ASP A 481 9.34 -2.64 12.31
CA ASP A 481 8.59 -3.87 12.07
C ASP A 481 7.09 -3.60 11.84
N LEU A 482 6.49 -2.73 12.65
CA LEU A 482 5.09 -2.30 12.48
C LEU A 482 4.88 -1.61 11.13
N THR A 483 5.78 -0.72 10.73
CA THR A 483 5.81 -0.08 9.41
C THR A 483 5.81 -1.13 8.30
N ALA A 484 6.66 -2.15 8.43
CA ALA A 484 6.76 -3.22 7.44
C ALA A 484 5.46 -4.04 7.35
N ILE A 485 4.80 -4.33 8.48
CA ILE A 485 3.48 -5.00 8.51
C ILE A 485 2.45 -4.16 7.74
N TYR A 486 2.26 -2.90 8.12
CA TYR A 486 1.25 -2.03 7.53
C TYR A 486 1.50 -1.80 6.04
N ARG A 487 2.76 -1.57 5.66
CA ARG A 487 3.17 -1.40 4.26
C ARG A 487 2.84 -2.65 3.43
N ARG A 488 3.16 -3.84 3.93
CA ARG A 488 2.96 -5.09 3.17
C ARG A 488 1.48 -5.43 2.98
N LEU A 489 0.65 -5.14 3.97
CA LEU A 489 -0.81 -5.27 3.86
C LEU A 489 -1.38 -4.29 2.81
N ARG A 490 -0.98 -3.01 2.85
CA ARG A 490 -1.39 -2.01 1.85
C ARG A 490 -0.92 -2.37 0.44
N GLN A 491 0.30 -2.86 0.30
CA GLN A 491 0.84 -3.34 -0.99
C GLN A 491 0.09 -4.58 -1.53
N ALA A 492 -0.60 -5.32 -0.67
CA ALA A 492 -1.48 -6.42 -1.05
C ALA A 492 -2.95 -5.97 -1.25
N GLY A 493 -3.25 -4.69 -1.01
CA GLY A 493 -4.59 -4.15 -1.12
C GLY A 493 -5.56 -4.47 -0.01
N ILE A 494 -4.99 -4.68 1.16
CA ILE A 494 -5.69 -4.89 2.42
C ILE A 494 -5.55 -3.61 3.23
N VAL A 495 -6.65 -3.08 3.74
CA VAL A 495 -6.64 -1.88 4.59
C VAL A 495 -6.20 -2.31 6.00
N PRO A 496 -5.04 -1.87 6.51
CA PRO A 496 -4.64 -2.15 7.88
C PRO A 496 -5.53 -1.38 8.84
N VAL A 497 -6.07 -2.06 9.85
CA VAL A 497 -6.69 -1.44 11.02
C VAL A 497 -5.62 -1.43 12.12
N CYS A 498 -5.09 -0.25 12.39
CA CYS A 498 -3.96 -0.03 13.28
C CYS A 498 -4.45 0.03 14.74
N CYS A 499 -4.22 -1.03 15.52
CA CYS A 499 -4.55 -1.03 16.95
C CYS A 499 -3.36 -0.54 17.78
N SER A 500 -3.58 0.38 18.71
CA SER A 500 -2.62 0.60 19.79
C SER A 500 -2.49 -0.67 20.64
N MET A 501 -1.36 -0.87 21.32
CA MET A 501 -1.26 -1.89 22.36
C MET A 501 -2.26 -1.59 23.47
N SER A 502 -2.97 -2.60 23.97
CA SER A 502 -3.84 -2.46 25.14
C SER A 502 -3.06 -2.03 26.38
N ALA A 503 -3.79 -1.69 27.46
CA ALA A 503 -3.23 -1.59 28.80
C ALA A 503 -2.40 -2.81 29.13
N GLN A 504 -1.46 -2.65 30.06
CA GLN A 504 -0.60 -3.70 30.56
C GLN A 504 -0.33 -3.46 32.02
N SER A 505 -0.21 -4.57 32.75
CA SER A 505 0.04 -4.55 34.18
C SER A 505 1.42 -5.04 34.55
N GLY A 506 2.01 -4.43 35.59
CA GLY A 506 3.30 -4.85 36.14
C GLY A 506 4.50 -4.55 35.23
N ASN A 507 4.37 -3.58 34.33
CA ASN A 507 5.48 -3.07 33.54
C ASN A 507 6.45 -2.24 34.42
N SER A 508 7.71 -2.15 34.01
CA SER A 508 8.62 -1.11 34.54
C SER A 508 8.27 0.27 33.97
N PRO A 509 8.67 1.39 34.63
CA PRO A 509 8.47 2.73 34.09
C PRO A 509 9.06 2.93 32.68
N GLU A 510 10.19 2.29 32.37
CA GLU A 510 10.82 2.34 31.05
C GLU A 510 9.99 1.59 30.00
N GLN A 511 9.43 0.44 30.38
CA GLN A 511 8.53 -0.33 29.52
C GLN A 511 7.25 0.44 29.22
N ASP A 512 6.68 1.13 30.20
CA ASP A 512 5.51 1.98 30.00
C ASP A 512 5.83 3.19 29.12
N SER A 513 6.96 3.87 29.35
CA SER A 513 7.41 4.96 28.49
C SER A 513 7.53 4.50 27.03
N LEU A 514 8.14 3.33 26.80
CA LEU A 514 8.28 2.77 25.47
C LEU A 514 6.92 2.36 24.87
N ARG A 515 6.02 1.77 25.65
CA ARG A 515 4.66 1.45 25.23
C ARG A 515 3.93 2.70 24.74
N TYR A 516 4.01 3.80 25.47
CA TYR A 516 3.38 5.07 25.10
C TYR A 516 3.97 5.63 23.80
N GLN A 517 5.29 5.61 23.64
CA GLN A 517 5.96 6.06 22.41
C GLN A 517 5.52 5.23 21.20
N VAL A 518 5.47 3.90 21.33
CA VAL A 518 5.04 3.02 20.23
C VAL A 518 3.54 3.19 19.93
N ASN A 519 2.68 3.37 20.94
CA ASN A 519 1.26 3.64 20.73
C ASN A 519 1.03 4.98 20.00
N GLU A 520 1.79 6.02 20.35
CA GLU A 520 1.76 7.30 19.65
C GLU A 520 2.26 7.17 18.21
N PHE A 521 3.32 6.39 17.98
CA PHE A 521 3.77 6.07 16.62
C PHE A 521 2.67 5.38 15.79
N ILE A 522 1.95 4.42 16.36
CA ILE A 522 0.86 3.72 15.65
C ILE A 522 -0.25 4.70 15.25
N ARG A 523 -0.62 5.63 16.15
CA ARG A 523 -1.59 6.69 15.87
C ARG A 523 -1.11 7.61 14.75
N ALA A 524 0.10 8.16 14.87
CA ALA A 524 0.69 9.04 13.86
C ALA A 524 0.83 8.36 12.49
N TYR A 525 1.16 7.06 12.47
CA TYR A 525 1.22 6.28 11.23
C TYR A 525 -0.17 6.15 10.58
N ALA A 526 -1.20 5.85 11.39
CA ALA A 526 -2.57 5.75 10.90
C ALA A 526 -3.06 7.10 10.33
N ASP A 527 -2.78 8.20 11.02
CA ASP A 527 -3.15 9.56 10.56
C ASP A 527 -2.45 9.95 9.26
N HIS A 528 -1.13 9.73 9.19
CA HIS A 528 -0.32 10.05 8.02
C HIS A 528 -0.79 9.31 6.76
N TYR A 529 -1.31 8.10 6.92
CA TYR A 529 -1.76 7.26 5.81
C TYR A 529 -3.28 7.12 5.70
N HIS A 530 -4.04 7.88 6.47
CA HIS A 530 -5.50 7.86 6.51
C HIS A 530 -6.07 6.44 6.70
N LEU A 531 -5.53 5.72 7.69
CA LEU A 531 -5.93 4.36 8.01
C LEU A 531 -6.85 4.34 9.24
N PRO A 532 -7.73 3.33 9.38
CA PRO A 532 -8.47 3.13 10.61
C PRO A 532 -7.54 2.94 11.81
N PHE A 533 -7.74 3.72 12.87
CA PHE A 533 -7.05 3.58 14.15
C PHE A 533 -8.01 3.11 15.22
N VAL A 534 -7.57 2.16 16.05
CA VAL A 534 -8.36 1.63 17.17
C VAL A 534 -7.54 1.76 18.45
N ASP A 535 -7.99 2.62 19.34
CA ASP A 535 -7.28 2.87 20.59
C ASP A 535 -7.63 1.85 21.66
N MET A 536 -6.96 0.69 21.62
CA MET A 536 -7.13 -0.35 22.64
C MET A 536 -6.59 0.10 23.99
N HIS A 537 -5.54 0.94 24.00
CA HIS A 537 -4.96 1.46 25.23
C HIS A 537 -6.00 2.28 26.00
N GLU A 538 -6.58 3.30 25.37
CA GLU A 538 -7.58 4.14 26.02
C GLU A 538 -8.79 3.32 26.50
N ALA A 539 -9.21 2.32 25.73
CA ALA A 539 -10.35 1.50 26.11
C ALA A 539 -10.11 0.63 27.35
N THR A 540 -8.86 0.30 27.66
CA THR A 540 -8.52 -0.72 28.66
C THR A 540 -7.78 -0.18 29.88
N THR A 541 -7.24 1.04 29.80
CA THR A 541 -6.40 1.65 30.82
C THR A 541 -7.20 2.38 31.89
N ASP A 542 -6.95 2.05 33.15
CA ASP A 542 -7.40 2.85 34.29
C ASP A 542 -6.54 4.14 34.38
N PRO A 543 -7.14 5.34 34.24
CA PRO A 543 -6.40 6.59 34.24
C PRO A 543 -5.71 6.91 35.59
N LEU A 544 -6.10 6.25 36.69
CA LEU A 544 -5.46 6.47 37.99
C LEU A 544 -4.13 5.73 38.13
N SER A 545 -3.99 4.57 37.47
CA SER A 545 -2.85 3.67 37.63
C SER A 545 -2.00 3.51 36.37
N GLY A 546 -2.57 3.75 35.18
CA GLY A 546 -1.92 3.44 33.90
C GLY A 546 -1.93 1.94 33.56
N GLU A 547 -2.60 1.15 34.40
CA GLU A 547 -2.74 -0.31 34.32
C GLU A 547 -4.11 -0.68 33.72
N TRP A 548 -4.42 -1.96 33.61
CA TRP A 548 -5.78 -2.37 33.23
C TRP A 548 -6.82 -1.91 34.26
N TYR A 549 -8.02 -1.56 33.79
CA TYR A 549 -9.19 -1.53 34.67
C TYR A 549 -9.39 -2.88 35.37
N SER A 550 -9.73 -2.83 36.65
CA SER A 550 -10.04 -4.02 37.45
C SER A 550 -11.05 -4.92 36.74
N SER A 551 -10.82 -6.24 36.77
CA SER A 551 -11.60 -7.31 36.14
C SER A 551 -11.51 -7.46 34.61
N LEU A 552 -10.83 -6.55 33.90
CA LEU A 552 -10.69 -6.66 32.45
C LEU A 552 -9.58 -7.61 32.00
N ASN A 553 -8.63 -7.93 32.88
CA ASN A 553 -7.51 -8.83 32.60
C ASN A 553 -7.41 -9.98 33.62
N TYR A 554 -6.96 -11.14 33.15
CA TYR A 554 -6.70 -12.33 33.97
C TYR A 554 -5.31 -12.27 34.61
N ASP A 555 -4.34 -11.77 33.85
CA ASP A 555 -2.96 -11.61 34.26
C ASP A 555 -2.42 -10.26 33.77
N ALA A 556 -1.11 -10.05 33.82
CA ALA A 556 -0.45 -8.83 33.38
C ALA A 556 -0.84 -8.33 31.97
N SER A 557 -1.34 -9.18 31.08
CA SER A 557 -1.55 -8.84 29.66
C SER A 557 -2.88 -9.28 29.06
N HIS A 558 -3.43 -10.40 29.52
CA HIS A 558 -4.47 -11.10 28.78
C HIS A 558 -5.87 -10.75 29.27
N PRO A 559 -6.82 -10.47 28.35
CA PRO A 559 -8.16 -10.06 28.73
C PRO A 559 -8.97 -11.22 29.34
N THR A 560 -9.84 -10.88 30.29
CA THR A 560 -11.01 -11.71 30.63
C THR A 560 -12.03 -11.61 29.49
N GLY A 561 -13.10 -12.41 29.52
CA GLY A 561 -14.15 -12.26 28.51
C GLY A 561 -14.86 -10.90 28.56
N VAL A 562 -14.89 -10.25 29.74
CA VAL A 562 -15.39 -8.87 29.89
C VAL A 562 -14.42 -7.86 29.24
N GLY A 563 -13.10 -8.02 29.44
CA GLY A 563 -12.11 -7.20 28.75
C GLY A 563 -12.14 -7.37 27.24
N ALA A 564 -12.25 -8.60 26.77
CA ALA A 564 -12.33 -8.93 25.35
C ALA A 564 -13.59 -8.32 24.70
N LYS A 565 -14.71 -8.31 25.42
CA LYS A 565 -15.95 -7.63 24.99
C LYS A 565 -15.74 -6.14 24.79
N LEU A 566 -15.08 -5.47 25.74
CA LEU A 566 -14.78 -4.03 25.63
C LEU A 566 -13.83 -3.72 24.46
N MET A 567 -12.80 -4.54 24.26
CA MET A 567 -11.91 -4.43 23.10
C MET A 567 -12.66 -4.64 21.78
N GLY A 568 -13.57 -5.62 21.73
CA GLY A 568 -14.46 -5.85 20.60
C GLY A 568 -15.34 -4.65 20.30
N GLN A 569 -15.97 -4.06 21.33
CA GLN A 569 -16.78 -2.85 21.19
C GLN A 569 -15.96 -1.68 20.64
N ARG A 570 -14.73 -1.48 21.14
CA ARG A 570 -13.84 -0.41 20.67
C ARG A 570 -13.53 -0.53 19.18
N LEU A 571 -13.34 -1.76 18.67
CA LEU A 571 -13.20 -2.00 17.23
C LEU A 571 -14.47 -1.65 16.47
N VAL A 572 -15.65 -2.04 16.96
CA VAL A 572 -16.94 -1.74 16.33
C VAL A 572 -17.14 -0.23 16.18
N ASP A 573 -16.90 0.52 17.25
CA ASP A 573 -17.09 1.97 17.28
C ASP A 573 -16.17 2.67 16.27
N ALA A 574 -14.89 2.29 16.23
CA ALA A 574 -13.91 2.84 15.31
C ALA A 574 -14.22 2.49 13.84
N MET A 575 -14.69 1.27 13.58
CA MET A 575 -14.92 0.77 12.22
C MET A 575 -16.27 1.17 11.62
N ARG A 576 -17.21 1.69 12.42
CA ARG A 576 -18.57 2.00 11.97
C ARG A 576 -18.64 2.92 10.75
N VAL A 577 -17.67 3.81 10.56
CA VAL A 577 -17.58 4.73 9.42
C VAL A 577 -16.87 4.14 8.20
N TRP A 578 -16.21 2.99 8.36
CA TRP A 578 -15.39 2.33 7.33
C TRP A 578 -16.10 1.15 6.68
N VAL A 579 -17.04 0.53 7.38
CA VAL A 579 -17.75 -0.68 6.94
C VAL A 579 -19.04 -0.36 6.19
N LYS A 580 -19.44 -1.26 5.29
CA LYS A 580 -20.80 -1.24 4.72
C LYS A 580 -21.83 -1.48 5.81
N PRO A 581 -23.02 -0.87 5.75
CA PRO A 581 -24.15 -1.22 6.61
C PRO A 581 -24.84 -2.51 6.13
N VAL A 582 -24.07 -3.57 5.89
CA VAL A 582 -24.56 -4.88 5.44
C VAL A 582 -24.08 -5.94 6.42
N THR A 583 -25.00 -6.77 6.90
CA THR A 583 -24.70 -7.83 7.86
C THR A 583 -24.35 -9.16 7.19
N ALA A 584 -23.78 -10.07 7.97
CA ALA A 584 -23.72 -11.47 7.62
C ALA A 584 -25.11 -12.05 7.42
N ARG A 585 -25.19 -13.07 6.57
CA ARG A 585 -26.47 -13.64 6.17
C ARG A 585 -27.08 -14.40 7.35
N MET A 586 -28.30 -14.05 7.73
CA MET A 586 -29.09 -14.67 8.80
C MET A 586 -30.27 -15.45 8.21
N ALA A 587 -30.84 -16.39 8.97
CA ALA A 587 -32.16 -16.91 8.64
C ALA A 587 -33.22 -15.81 8.81
N VAL A 588 -34.10 -15.67 7.82
CA VAL A 588 -35.14 -14.61 7.79
C VAL A 588 -36.54 -15.13 7.48
N ASN A 589 -36.66 -16.40 7.11
CA ASN A 589 -37.89 -17.08 6.78
C ASN A 589 -37.84 -18.54 7.26
N HIS A 590 -39.01 -19.12 7.49
CA HIS A 590 -39.13 -20.57 7.64
C HIS A 590 -38.83 -21.21 6.29
N THR A 591 -38.02 -22.27 6.31
CA THR A 591 -37.55 -22.92 5.10
C THR A 591 -37.49 -24.42 5.28
N ASP A 592 -37.96 -25.14 4.28
CA ASP A 592 -37.66 -26.56 4.09
C ASP A 592 -36.32 -26.67 3.33
N PRO A 593 -35.31 -27.40 3.86
CA PRO A 593 -34.02 -27.62 3.21
C PRO A 593 -34.08 -28.06 1.74
N LEU A 594 -35.14 -28.76 1.32
CA LEU A 594 -35.31 -29.21 -0.07
C LEU A 594 -35.65 -28.07 -1.05
N SER A 595 -36.19 -26.96 -0.54
CA SER A 595 -36.65 -25.82 -1.34
C SER A 595 -35.89 -24.52 -1.04
N SER A 596 -34.88 -24.60 -0.18
CA SER A 596 -34.16 -23.47 0.37
C SER A 596 -32.65 -23.64 0.26
N ASN A 597 -31.94 -22.53 0.43
CA ASN A 597 -30.50 -22.52 0.59
C ASN A 597 -30.07 -22.52 2.06
N ASN A 598 -31.00 -22.64 3.02
CA ASN A 598 -30.75 -22.97 4.42
C ASN A 598 -31.05 -24.44 4.68
N TYR A 599 -30.09 -25.17 5.23
CA TYR A 599 -30.15 -26.62 5.43
C TYR A 599 -30.74 -27.02 6.78
N VAL A 600 -30.95 -26.05 7.68
CA VAL A 600 -31.57 -26.27 8.98
C VAL A 600 -33.09 -26.25 8.81
N THR A 601 -33.77 -27.27 9.34
CA THR A 601 -35.24 -27.30 9.47
C THR A 601 -35.71 -26.39 10.60
N ASP A 602 -36.84 -25.70 10.38
CA ASP A 602 -37.39 -24.68 11.29
C ASP A 602 -36.35 -23.70 11.89
N PRO A 603 -35.59 -22.98 11.05
CA PRO A 603 -34.47 -22.13 11.49
C PRO A 603 -34.90 -20.92 12.34
N LEU A 604 -36.19 -20.67 12.43
CA LEU A 604 -36.82 -19.59 13.20
C LEU A 604 -37.59 -20.10 14.42
N PHE A 605 -37.53 -21.41 14.72
CA PHE A 605 -38.19 -22.07 15.85
C PHE A 605 -39.70 -21.79 15.97
N LEU A 606 -40.40 -21.64 14.84
CA LEU A 606 -41.82 -21.28 14.83
C LEU A 606 -42.71 -22.42 15.33
N ASN A 607 -42.25 -23.66 15.26
CA ASN A 607 -42.99 -24.83 15.71
C ASN A 607 -42.85 -25.08 17.22
N ASN A 608 -41.97 -24.35 17.92
CA ASN A 608 -41.69 -24.50 19.36
C ASN A 608 -41.29 -25.92 19.80
N ALA A 609 -40.83 -26.74 18.85
CA ALA A 609 -40.37 -28.11 19.05
C ALA A 609 -39.42 -28.46 17.91
N PRO A 610 -38.12 -28.13 18.02
CA PRO A 610 -37.16 -28.42 16.96
C PRO A 610 -36.94 -29.93 16.87
N ASP A 611 -36.75 -30.46 15.66
CA ASP A 611 -36.54 -31.89 15.39
C ASP A 611 -35.12 -32.39 15.79
N TRP A 612 -34.62 -31.92 16.92
CA TRP A 612 -33.26 -32.19 17.41
C TRP A 612 -33.26 -33.39 18.36
N ILE A 613 -32.17 -34.15 18.33
CA ILE A 613 -31.95 -35.27 19.23
C ILE A 613 -31.45 -34.71 20.56
N THR A 614 -32.14 -35.03 21.66
CA THR A 614 -31.70 -34.69 23.02
C THR A 614 -30.66 -35.68 23.51
N ASP A 615 -29.42 -35.22 23.73
CA ASP A 615 -28.34 -36.03 24.29
C ASP A 615 -28.35 -36.02 25.82
N ILE A 616 -28.62 -34.84 26.41
CA ILE A 616 -28.69 -34.62 27.85
C ILE A 616 -29.94 -33.78 28.11
N ALA A 617 -30.84 -34.31 28.95
CA ALA A 617 -32.06 -33.61 29.32
C ALA A 617 -31.74 -32.29 30.04
N GLY A 618 -32.43 -31.23 29.65
CA GLY A 618 -32.39 -29.91 30.28
C GLY A 618 -33.72 -29.19 30.11
N THR A 619 -33.80 -27.95 30.53
CA THR A 619 -35.01 -27.13 30.37
C THR A 619 -34.95 -26.41 29.02
N SER A 620 -35.88 -26.76 28.13
CA SER A 620 -36.04 -26.13 26.81
C SER A 620 -37.28 -25.23 26.81
N THR A 621 -37.12 -23.95 26.46
CA THR A 621 -38.23 -22.99 26.35
C THR A 621 -38.17 -22.20 25.05
N PHE A 622 -39.34 -21.86 24.52
CA PHE A 622 -39.48 -21.05 23.30
C PHE A 622 -40.21 -19.75 23.59
N THR A 623 -39.59 -18.63 23.24
CA THR A 623 -40.12 -17.28 23.53
C THR A 623 -39.90 -16.34 22.36
N SER A 624 -40.73 -15.30 22.22
CA SER A 624 -40.53 -14.22 21.24
C SER A 624 -39.73 -13.06 21.85
N ASP A 625 -38.93 -12.36 21.05
CA ASP A 625 -38.27 -11.10 21.43
C ASP A 625 -38.27 -10.14 20.22
N PRO A 626 -38.60 -8.84 20.39
CA PRO A 626 -38.59 -7.87 19.29
C PRO A 626 -37.25 -7.73 18.56
N ALA A 627 -36.13 -8.08 19.20
CA ALA A 627 -34.80 -8.01 18.60
C ALA A 627 -34.50 -9.16 17.62
N VAL A 628 -35.35 -10.19 17.54
CA VAL A 628 -35.12 -11.35 16.67
C VAL A 628 -36.32 -11.62 15.76
N LYS A 629 -36.07 -12.23 14.61
CA LYS A 629 -37.13 -12.77 13.75
C LYS A 629 -37.47 -14.20 14.18
N GLY A 630 -38.75 -14.48 14.38
CA GLY A 630 -39.22 -15.80 14.84
C GLY A 630 -39.13 -15.94 16.36
N ASN A 631 -39.00 -17.17 16.82
CA ASN A 631 -38.87 -17.49 18.24
C ASN A 631 -37.40 -17.76 18.61
N ILE A 632 -37.14 -17.70 19.90
CA ILE A 632 -35.86 -18.01 20.54
C ILE A 632 -35.98 -19.41 21.13
N TRP A 633 -34.98 -20.25 20.90
CA TRP A 633 -34.80 -21.48 21.66
C TRP A 633 -33.82 -21.24 22.80
N ARG A 634 -34.30 -21.28 24.05
CA ARG A 634 -33.46 -21.23 25.24
C ARG A 634 -33.30 -22.62 25.83
N LEU A 635 -32.06 -23.01 26.08
CA LEU A 635 -31.69 -24.28 26.71
C LEU A 635 -30.90 -24.02 27.99
N VAL A 636 -31.32 -24.66 29.08
CA VAL A 636 -30.69 -24.57 30.40
C VAL A 636 -30.30 -25.96 30.88
N GLY A 637 -29.00 -26.16 31.12
CA GLY A 637 -28.43 -27.41 31.63
C GLY A 637 -28.68 -28.64 30.75
N GLY A 638 -28.70 -28.47 29.42
CA GLY A 638 -29.02 -29.53 28.47
C GLY A 638 -28.10 -29.57 27.25
N LYS A 639 -28.16 -30.68 26.52
CA LYS A 639 -27.41 -30.89 25.28
C LYS A 639 -28.31 -31.51 24.21
N SER A 640 -28.27 -30.98 23.00
CA SER A 640 -28.98 -31.51 21.84
C SER A 640 -28.18 -31.36 20.55
N HIS A 641 -28.45 -32.20 19.56
CA HIS A 641 -27.81 -32.10 18.24
C HIS A 641 -28.78 -32.36 17.09
N ILE A 642 -28.38 -31.92 15.89
CA ILE A 642 -29.03 -32.26 14.61
C ILE A 642 -27.95 -32.54 13.57
N THR A 643 -28.17 -33.55 12.73
CA THR A 643 -27.30 -33.86 11.59
C THR A 643 -27.97 -33.37 10.31
N LEU A 644 -27.19 -32.67 9.48
CA LEU A 644 -27.63 -32.09 8.22
C LEU A 644 -26.88 -32.75 7.06
N ASP A 645 -27.61 -33.12 6.01
CA ASP A 645 -27.01 -33.61 4.78
C ASP A 645 -26.45 -32.44 3.95
N VAL A 646 -25.17 -32.50 3.63
CA VAL A 646 -24.43 -31.47 2.87
C VAL A 646 -23.69 -32.10 1.70
N LYS A 647 -23.22 -31.27 0.77
CA LYS A 647 -22.40 -31.71 -0.34
C LYS A 647 -20.93 -31.74 0.08
N SER A 648 -20.27 -32.86 -0.18
CA SER A 648 -18.80 -32.97 -0.11
C SER A 648 -18.13 -31.88 -0.98
N GLY A 649 -17.08 -31.26 -0.44
CA GLY A 649 -16.39 -30.10 -1.04
C GLY A 649 -17.24 -28.82 -1.08
N GLY A 650 -18.45 -28.82 -0.52
CA GLY A 650 -19.34 -27.67 -0.53
C GLY A 650 -18.94 -26.59 0.47
N ARG A 651 -19.16 -25.33 0.10
CA ARG A 651 -18.93 -24.16 0.96
C ARG A 651 -20.24 -23.67 1.59
N TYR A 652 -20.22 -23.47 2.90
CA TYR A 652 -21.38 -23.12 3.70
C TYR A 652 -21.07 -22.02 4.71
N GLY A 653 -22.06 -21.20 5.04
CA GLY A 653 -22.04 -20.24 6.14
C GLY A 653 -22.86 -20.76 7.31
N PHE A 654 -22.24 -21.01 8.46
CA PHE A 654 -22.92 -21.29 9.72
C PHE A 654 -23.07 -20.01 10.52
N GLY A 655 -24.31 -19.66 10.87
CA GLY A 655 -24.58 -18.47 11.68
C GLY A 655 -25.85 -18.56 12.50
N PHE A 656 -25.86 -17.85 13.62
CA PHE A 656 -26.97 -17.85 14.56
C PHE A 656 -26.90 -16.61 15.46
N ARG A 657 -28.08 -16.09 15.83
CA ARG A 657 -28.17 -15.15 16.95
C ARG A 657 -28.05 -15.91 18.24
N TRP A 658 -27.35 -15.32 19.21
CA TRP A 658 -27.23 -15.92 20.51
C TRP A 658 -27.18 -14.91 21.64
N LYS A 659 -27.55 -15.37 22.83
CA LYS A 659 -27.44 -14.66 24.10
C LYS A 659 -27.09 -15.67 25.20
N THR A 660 -26.22 -15.29 26.12
CA THR A 660 -25.91 -16.05 27.33
C THR A 660 -26.29 -15.23 28.56
N ASP A 661 -26.93 -15.89 29.55
CA ASP A 661 -27.45 -15.24 30.76
C ASP A 661 -26.64 -15.60 32.02
N ASN A 662 -25.57 -16.39 31.89
CA ASN A 662 -24.77 -16.83 33.04
C ASN A 662 -23.25 -16.75 32.81
N GLY A 663 -22.52 -16.94 33.91
CA GLY A 663 -21.05 -17.04 33.94
C GLY A 663 -20.50 -18.44 33.66
N GLN A 664 -21.32 -19.35 33.12
CA GLN A 664 -20.99 -20.77 32.95
C GLN A 664 -20.71 -21.11 31.49
N SER A 665 -20.11 -22.27 31.23
CA SER A 665 -19.69 -22.67 29.89
C SER A 665 -20.90 -22.94 29.00
N ASN A 666 -21.03 -22.19 27.90
CA ASN A 666 -22.02 -22.42 26.85
C ASN A 666 -21.32 -22.73 25.53
N ASN A 667 -21.92 -23.62 24.73
CA ASN A 667 -21.37 -24.07 23.47
C ASN A 667 -22.48 -24.19 22.40
N PHE A 668 -22.18 -23.67 21.21
CA PHE A 668 -22.98 -23.96 20.02
C PHE A 668 -22.08 -23.98 18.78
N TYR A 669 -21.92 -25.16 18.19
CA TYR A 669 -20.90 -25.39 17.16
C TYR A 669 -21.30 -26.47 16.16
N ALA A 670 -20.58 -26.48 15.04
CA ALA A 670 -20.70 -27.43 13.95
C ALA A 670 -19.43 -28.30 13.87
N ILE A 671 -19.62 -29.59 13.64
CA ILE A 671 -18.56 -30.56 13.35
C ILE A 671 -18.84 -31.29 12.04
N ALA A 672 -17.80 -31.83 11.42
CA ALA A 672 -17.93 -32.66 10.23
C ALA A 672 -18.41 -34.07 10.59
N GLY A 673 -19.23 -34.66 9.73
CA GLY A 673 -19.81 -36.00 9.91
C GLY A 673 -21.11 -36.00 10.71
N ASN A 674 -21.54 -37.19 11.11
CA ASN A 674 -22.79 -37.48 11.83
C ASN A 674 -22.59 -37.95 13.27
N ASP A 675 -21.34 -38.06 13.73
CA ASP A 675 -21.04 -38.46 15.09
C ASP A 675 -20.97 -37.22 15.99
N PRO A 676 -21.92 -37.00 16.92
CA PRO A 676 -21.90 -35.87 17.86
C PRO A 676 -20.72 -35.89 18.84
N ALA A 677 -19.92 -36.96 18.89
CA ALA A 677 -18.64 -37.04 19.61
C ALA A 677 -17.41 -36.72 18.73
N GLY A 678 -17.61 -36.39 17.45
CA GLY A 678 -16.55 -36.06 16.51
C GLY A 678 -15.72 -34.84 16.93
N THR A 679 -14.47 -34.80 16.46
CA THR A 679 -13.47 -33.78 16.83
C THR A 679 -13.01 -32.91 15.65
N GLU A 680 -13.58 -33.12 14.46
CA GLU A 680 -13.35 -32.25 13.28
C GLU A 680 -14.29 -31.04 13.37
N TYR A 681 -13.87 -30.01 14.09
CA TYR A 681 -14.64 -28.78 14.26
C TYR A 681 -14.63 -27.93 12.98
N LEU A 682 -15.78 -27.34 12.65
CA LEU A 682 -15.96 -26.53 11.44
C LEU A 682 -16.20 -25.04 11.75
N ALA A 683 -16.98 -24.75 12.79
CA ALA A 683 -17.29 -23.39 13.23
C ALA A 683 -18.08 -23.41 14.54
N GLY A 684 -18.05 -22.32 15.30
CA GLY A 684 -18.98 -22.09 16.40
C GLY A 684 -18.34 -21.48 17.63
N ILE A 685 -19.16 -21.28 18.66
CA ILE A 685 -18.69 -20.85 19.97
C ILE A 685 -18.55 -22.06 20.89
N LYS A 686 -17.46 -22.12 21.65
CA LYS A 686 -17.23 -23.10 22.70
C LYS A 686 -16.66 -22.41 23.92
N ARG A 687 -16.98 -22.93 25.10
CA ARG A 687 -16.50 -22.43 26.39
C ARG A 687 -16.81 -20.96 26.62
N TRP A 688 -17.96 -20.51 26.12
CA TRP A 688 -18.40 -19.14 26.28
C TRP A 688 -18.94 -18.92 27.69
N LYS A 689 -18.21 -18.19 28.54
CA LYS A 689 -18.53 -18.00 29.96
C LYS A 689 -18.92 -16.58 30.35
N THR A 690 -18.93 -15.67 29.40
CA THR A 690 -19.27 -14.27 29.67
C THR A 690 -20.69 -13.99 29.20
N ALA A 691 -21.50 -13.42 30.08
CA ALA A 691 -22.85 -13.01 29.74
C ALA A 691 -22.84 -11.88 28.68
N SER A 692 -23.80 -11.94 27.76
CA SER A 692 -24.01 -10.92 26.73
C SER A 692 -25.08 -9.92 27.17
N ASP A 693 -24.96 -8.64 26.78
CA ASP A 693 -25.96 -7.59 27.13
C ASP A 693 -27.26 -7.69 26.32
N GLY A 694 -27.26 -8.55 25.29
CA GLY A 694 -28.36 -8.75 24.36
C GLY A 694 -27.97 -9.80 23.32
N PHE A 695 -28.75 -9.91 22.25
CA PHE A 695 -28.42 -10.83 21.17
C PHE A 695 -27.24 -10.33 20.34
N GLY A 696 -26.17 -11.12 20.31
CA GLY A 696 -25.12 -11.00 19.30
C GLY A 696 -25.39 -11.90 18.11
N TYR A 697 -24.60 -11.74 17.05
CA TYR A 697 -24.60 -12.66 15.90
C TYR A 697 -23.24 -13.35 15.74
N PHE A 698 -23.25 -14.66 15.54
CA PHE A 698 -22.07 -15.42 15.12
C PHE A 698 -22.21 -15.79 13.65
N TYR A 699 -21.12 -15.70 12.87
CA TYR A 699 -21.10 -16.21 11.50
C TYR A 699 -19.72 -16.70 11.07
N ARG A 700 -19.62 -17.91 10.54
CA ARG A 700 -18.39 -18.42 9.92
C ARG A 700 -18.69 -19.18 8.65
N GLU A 701 -17.80 -19.02 7.69
CA GLU A 701 -17.79 -19.83 6.47
C GLU A 701 -16.83 -20.99 6.63
N PHE A 702 -17.22 -22.17 6.15
CA PHE A 702 -16.40 -23.36 6.15
C PHE A 702 -16.63 -24.17 4.87
N VAL A 703 -15.65 -25.02 4.56
CA VAL A 703 -15.73 -25.99 3.46
C VAL A 703 -15.82 -27.37 4.09
N VAL A 704 -16.79 -28.16 3.66
CA VAL A 704 -16.93 -29.56 4.07
C VAL A 704 -15.86 -30.37 3.33
N SER A 705 -15.07 -31.15 4.04
CA SER A 705 -14.01 -31.97 3.45
C SER A 705 -14.57 -32.97 2.43
N ASP A 706 -13.75 -33.35 1.44
CA ASP A 706 -14.20 -34.18 0.32
C ASP A 706 -14.72 -35.58 0.72
N SER A 707 -14.38 -36.03 1.93
CA SER A 707 -14.82 -37.31 2.50
C SER A 707 -16.14 -37.23 3.28
N ASN A 708 -16.66 -36.04 3.57
CA ASN A 708 -17.83 -35.84 4.41
C ASN A 708 -19.04 -35.36 3.61
N THR A 709 -20.19 -35.95 3.84
CA THR A 709 -21.50 -35.53 3.26
C THR A 709 -22.48 -35.07 4.34
N GLN A 710 -22.02 -34.93 5.57
CA GLN A 710 -22.84 -34.59 6.72
C GLN A 710 -22.12 -33.58 7.61
N VAL A 711 -22.90 -32.73 8.26
CA VAL A 711 -22.48 -31.78 9.29
C VAL A 711 -23.40 -31.92 10.48
N THR A 712 -22.84 -32.01 11.69
CA THR A 712 -23.63 -32.09 12.92
C THR A 712 -23.52 -30.78 13.68
N LEU A 713 -24.67 -30.18 14.02
CA LEU A 713 -24.75 -29.02 14.91
C LEU A 713 -25.00 -29.50 16.34
N ILE A 714 -24.28 -28.96 17.31
CA ILE A 714 -24.34 -29.36 18.72
C ILE A 714 -24.61 -28.15 19.59
N PHE A 715 -25.76 -28.13 20.25
CA PHE A 715 -26.16 -27.12 21.23
C PHE A 715 -26.02 -27.69 22.64
N ASP A 716 -24.99 -27.24 23.36
CA ASP A 716 -24.63 -27.71 24.71
C ASP A 716 -24.53 -26.49 25.64
N ALA A 717 -25.58 -26.27 26.42
CA ALA A 717 -25.82 -25.00 27.09
C ALA A 717 -25.99 -25.16 28.60
N SER A 718 -25.24 -24.34 29.35
CA SER A 718 -25.52 -24.10 30.76
C SER A 718 -26.76 -23.20 30.90
N ASP A 719 -26.79 -22.06 30.18
CA ASP A 719 -27.95 -21.19 29.98
C ASP A 719 -27.70 -20.30 28.75
N MET A 720 -28.23 -20.73 27.60
CA MET A 720 -28.01 -20.04 26.33
C MET A 720 -29.29 -20.01 25.52
N SER A 721 -29.47 -18.90 24.82
CA SER A 721 -30.56 -18.68 23.86
C SER A 721 -30.00 -18.61 22.45
N VAL A 722 -30.66 -19.26 21.49
CA VAL A 722 -30.32 -19.23 20.06
C VAL A 722 -31.54 -18.85 19.23
N ALA A 723 -31.32 -18.11 18.13
CA ALA A 723 -32.36 -17.69 17.19
C ALA A 723 -31.79 -17.52 15.78
N GLN A 724 -32.66 -17.48 14.77
CA GLN A 724 -32.29 -17.20 13.37
C GLN A 724 -31.13 -18.06 12.84
N LEU A 725 -31.21 -19.37 13.07
CA LEU A 725 -30.16 -20.35 12.80
C LEU A 725 -30.01 -20.65 11.30
N GLY A 726 -28.78 -20.66 10.79
CA GLY A 726 -28.50 -20.96 9.39
C GLY A 726 -27.30 -21.86 9.19
N VAL A 727 -27.46 -22.87 8.33
CA VAL A 727 -26.38 -23.50 7.56
C VAL A 727 -26.68 -23.22 6.11
N LEU A 728 -26.09 -22.14 5.61
CA LEU A 728 -26.46 -21.47 4.38
C LEU A 728 -25.48 -21.84 3.28
N LYS A 729 -25.96 -22.43 2.18
CA LYS A 729 -25.11 -22.68 1.01
C LYS A 729 -24.60 -21.37 0.43
N ILE A 730 -23.29 -21.28 0.22
CA ILE A 730 -22.64 -20.13 -0.40
C ILE A 730 -22.49 -20.42 -1.89
N THR A 731 -23.00 -19.50 -2.72
CA THR A 731 -22.81 -19.57 -4.17
C THR A 731 -21.44 -19.03 -4.51
N GLU A 732 -20.64 -19.83 -5.20
CA GLU A 732 -19.35 -19.40 -5.73
C GLU A 732 -19.56 -18.78 -7.12
N ILE A 733 -18.93 -17.62 -7.35
CA ILE A 733 -18.88 -16.97 -8.66
C ILE A 733 -17.44 -17.10 -9.11
N ASN A 734 -17.25 -17.82 -10.22
CA ASN A 734 -15.93 -18.04 -10.85
C ASN A 734 -15.43 -16.80 -11.58
#